data_AF-A0A813GF90-F1
#
_entry.id   AF-A0A813GF90-F1
#
_cell.length_a   1.000
_cell.length_b   1.000
_cell.length_c   1.000
_cell.angle_alpha   90.00
_cell.angle_beta   90.00
_cell.angle_gamma   90.00
#
_symmetry.space_group_name_H-M   'P 1'
#
loop_
_entity.id
_entity.type
_entity.pdbx_description
1 polymer ?
#
loop_
_entity_poly.entity_id
_entity_poly.type
_entity_poly.pdbx_seq_one_letter_code
_entity_poly.pdbx_strand_id
1 'polypeptide(L)'
;MQTPIDRVELISHLVNMSLAASNTARGLQKRRAKVLPSEQHLAVWMKDDAVASTAAARWIAKVDVPRSGGSCMVAWKTRGAKAQSLAILPEQRATEEEIERKRWNQFVCDIVIRNDLPVLRVAATSLDPDRALANCTGRARSRTLRKKVRTWLAIEKWLIATFGQSWPSSAGQVVDYLEDRAQEPCGRTVPATAISSLRFFEKVGEVEERLADTSLVLSTVSRLEVQLSTNSVPTKKAPMYFLSLLIALEMFVVCERYPLYYRAFAWYKLIKVWASLRSDDCMGLRPCHLKAVSGGIEFLLERTKTSGPGRRVRWLKGFVSSRATITENGWLEAGLVIWLGEGFAFERDYFLPEPNEDFSGCRSKPSDWSATSARSRALFRDLQQVMYDGASWKLNNDAPLVKHHQALLFWTDHSERNVLASIAAFLNLPKADRDYLGRWSADGSDEYLRTSRQVVHKVQAQVAQGIRDSFVAGGVDLEDCLGDNGLAEYLQSKGVSGEVASECVEGFRVKRLEASSTDDGFGAVQQLALAERERPKMDAETQEQADATDRQSESADPSASLAPLYFLSFTRKRKFARLHMISGCAIVPGVRVASFEYLCTVDEQPWNDYCKKCWPRGFDADSSADKILAQAGLNKPKDTGEDSSSTGSSSTDEPS
;
A
#
# COMPACT_ATOMS: atom_id res chain seq x y z
N MET A 1 24.34 67.30 -21.44
CA MET A 1 23.02 67.69 -20.92
C MET A 1 22.04 66.56 -21.23
N GLN A 2 21.89 65.59 -20.32
CA GLN A 2 20.88 64.55 -20.41
C GLN A 2 19.66 65.05 -19.64
N THR A 3 18.53 65.19 -20.34
CA THR A 3 17.24 65.55 -19.77
C THR A 3 16.81 64.50 -18.75
N PRO A 4 16.28 64.90 -17.57
CA PRO A 4 15.80 63.95 -16.59
C PRO A 4 14.57 63.23 -17.17
N ILE A 5 14.67 61.91 -17.31
CA ILE A 5 13.54 61.06 -17.71
C ILE A 5 12.45 61.23 -16.65
N ASP A 6 11.28 61.70 -17.08
CA ASP A 6 10.14 61.94 -16.22
C ASP A 6 9.75 60.61 -15.54
N ARG A 7 9.74 60.60 -14.21
CA ARG A 7 9.41 59.41 -13.42
C ARG A 7 8.03 58.86 -13.79
N VAL A 8 7.12 59.71 -14.26
CA VAL A 8 5.79 59.32 -14.70
C VAL A 8 5.85 58.50 -16.00
N GLU A 9 6.71 58.87 -16.95
CA GLU A 9 6.92 58.10 -18.18
C GLU A 9 7.57 56.74 -17.88
N LEU A 10 8.54 56.70 -16.97
CA LEU A 10 9.20 55.43 -16.61
C LEU A 10 8.20 54.44 -15.97
N ILE A 11 7.34 54.93 -15.06
CA ILE A 11 6.31 54.11 -14.42
C ILE A 11 5.28 53.64 -15.44
N SER A 12 4.84 54.52 -16.34
CA SER A 12 3.89 54.17 -17.40
C SER A 12 4.48 53.11 -18.34
N HIS A 13 5.77 53.20 -18.65
CA HIS A 13 6.47 52.22 -19.49
C HIS A 13 6.60 50.85 -18.79
N LEU A 14 6.93 50.83 -17.50
CA LEU A 14 7.00 49.59 -16.71
C LEU A 14 5.62 48.92 -16.55
N VAL A 15 4.56 49.69 -16.36
CA VAL A 15 3.18 49.18 -16.31
C VAL A 15 2.79 48.57 -17.65
N ASN A 16 3.09 49.26 -18.76
CA ASN A 16 2.81 48.74 -20.10
C ASN A 16 3.62 47.47 -20.43
N MET A 17 4.88 47.38 -20.00
CA MET A 17 5.68 46.16 -20.13
C MET A 17 5.11 45.00 -19.30
N SER A 18 4.65 45.27 -18.07
CA SER A 18 3.98 44.27 -17.23
C SER A 18 2.64 43.80 -17.82
N LEU A 19 1.86 44.71 -18.39
CA LEU A 19 0.60 44.40 -19.08
C LEU A 19 0.85 43.57 -20.35
N ALA A 20 1.87 43.93 -21.13
CA ALA A 20 2.28 43.19 -22.33
C ALA A 20 2.80 41.79 -21.98
N ALA A 21 3.60 41.65 -20.92
CA ALA A 21 4.06 40.36 -20.42
C ALA A 21 2.88 39.49 -19.92
N SER A 22 1.91 40.08 -19.20
CA SER A 22 0.68 39.40 -18.77
C SER A 22 -0.21 38.99 -19.93
N ASN A 23 -0.35 39.84 -20.97
CA ASN A 23 -1.13 39.51 -22.16
C ASN A 23 -0.45 38.44 -23.02
N THR A 24 0.89 38.44 -23.09
CA THR A 24 1.68 37.39 -23.74
C THR A 24 1.57 36.07 -22.96
N ALA A 25 1.59 36.11 -21.62
CA ALA A 25 1.36 34.96 -20.76
C ALA A 25 -0.07 34.41 -20.90
N ARG A 26 -1.10 35.28 -20.99
CA ARG A 26 -2.49 34.90 -21.30
C ARG A 26 -2.63 34.34 -22.72
N GLY A 27 -1.92 34.89 -23.70
CA GLY A 27 -1.88 34.40 -25.08
C GLY A 27 -1.22 33.02 -25.17
N LEU A 28 -0.16 32.79 -24.41
CA LEU A 28 0.50 31.49 -24.26
C LEU A 28 -0.36 30.48 -23.49
N GLN A 29 -1.11 30.92 -22.48
CA GLN A 29 -2.14 30.09 -21.82
C GLN A 29 -3.28 29.72 -22.78
N LYS A 30 -3.76 30.66 -23.61
CA LYS A 30 -4.77 30.39 -24.66
C LYS A 30 -4.24 29.43 -25.73
N ARG A 31 -2.97 29.52 -26.14
CA ARG A 31 -2.34 28.54 -27.04
C ARG A 31 -2.10 27.18 -26.38
N ARG A 32 -1.88 27.13 -25.06
CA ARG A 32 -1.80 25.88 -24.27
C ARG A 32 -3.18 25.29 -23.91
N ALA A 33 -4.26 26.05 -24.05
CA ALA A 33 -5.65 25.63 -23.85
C ALA A 33 -6.34 25.21 -25.18
N LYS A 34 -5.58 24.96 -26.25
CA LYS A 34 -6.13 24.23 -27.40
C LYS A 34 -6.30 22.76 -27.01
N VAL A 35 -7.52 22.46 -26.59
CA VAL A 35 -8.15 21.14 -26.61
C VAL A 35 -7.67 20.38 -27.85
N LEU A 36 -7.21 19.13 -27.67
CA LEU A 36 -6.76 18.29 -28.79
C LEU A 36 -7.90 18.19 -29.82
N PRO A 37 -7.63 18.11 -31.14
CA PRO A 37 -8.69 17.92 -32.13
C PRO A 37 -9.62 16.73 -31.82
N SER A 38 -9.08 15.66 -31.21
CA SER A 38 -9.86 14.51 -30.72
C SER A 38 -10.87 14.83 -29.61
N GLU A 39 -10.66 15.93 -28.88
CA GLU A 39 -11.52 16.40 -27.79
C GLU A 39 -12.49 17.50 -28.26
N GLN A 40 -12.32 18.07 -29.47
CA GLN A 40 -13.26 19.03 -30.07
C GLN A 40 -14.53 18.35 -30.57
N HIS A 41 -14.44 17.09 -31.03
CA HIS A 41 -15.60 16.31 -31.48
C HIS A 41 -16.60 16.03 -30.34
N LEU A 42 -16.14 15.88 -29.10
CA LEU A 42 -17.00 15.69 -27.92
C LEU A 42 -17.84 16.93 -27.60
N ALA A 43 -17.34 18.14 -27.89
CA ALA A 43 -18.06 19.39 -27.62
C ALA A 43 -19.08 19.74 -28.72
N VAL A 44 -18.94 19.18 -29.93
CA VAL A 44 -19.84 19.46 -31.06
C VAL A 44 -21.03 18.49 -31.11
N TRP A 45 -20.91 17.28 -30.55
CA TRP A 45 -21.99 16.30 -30.51
C TRP A 45 -23.11 16.62 -29.50
N MET A 46 -22.90 17.58 -28.59
CA MET A 46 -23.88 18.01 -27.58
C MET A 46 -25.03 18.88 -28.12
N LYS A 47 -25.14 19.06 -29.44
CA LYS A 47 -26.17 19.94 -30.04
C LYS A 47 -27.33 19.23 -30.73
N ASP A 48 -27.23 17.94 -31.01
CA ASP A 48 -28.28 17.20 -31.73
C ASP A 48 -28.87 16.11 -30.82
N ASP A 49 -29.70 16.53 -29.86
CA ASP A 49 -30.56 15.65 -29.06
C ASP A 49 -31.81 15.28 -29.89
N ALA A 50 -31.64 14.36 -30.83
CA ALA A 50 -32.73 13.55 -31.35
C ALA A 50 -32.13 12.27 -31.94
N VAL A 51 -32.63 11.12 -31.48
CA VAL A 51 -32.30 9.76 -31.94
C VAL A 51 -31.10 9.10 -31.23
N ALA A 52 -31.32 8.52 -30.05
CA ALA A 52 -30.59 7.30 -29.65
C ALA A 52 -31.31 6.51 -28.52
N SER A 53 -32.06 5.49 -28.92
CA SER A 53 -32.86 4.60 -28.05
C SER A 53 -32.07 3.35 -27.57
N THR A 54 -30.81 3.48 -27.17
CA THR A 54 -30.03 2.33 -26.66
C THR A 54 -29.24 2.67 -25.39
N ALA A 55 -29.12 1.71 -24.48
CA ALA A 55 -28.39 1.86 -23.22
C ALA A 55 -26.92 2.27 -23.43
N ALA A 56 -26.30 1.84 -24.54
CA ALA A 56 -24.95 2.25 -24.95
C ALA A 56 -24.85 3.75 -25.26
N ALA A 57 -25.87 4.34 -25.89
CA ALA A 57 -25.89 5.77 -26.20
C ALA A 57 -26.01 6.65 -24.93
N ARG A 58 -26.73 6.17 -23.90
CA ARG A 58 -26.77 6.82 -22.58
C ARG A 58 -25.41 6.84 -21.87
N TRP A 59 -24.54 5.87 -22.13
CA TRP A 59 -23.19 5.81 -21.57
C TRP A 59 -22.23 6.79 -22.27
N ILE A 60 -22.33 6.92 -23.59
CA ILE A 60 -21.50 7.83 -24.40
C ILE A 60 -21.83 9.30 -24.07
N ALA A 61 -23.11 9.64 -23.85
CA ALA A 61 -23.55 11.01 -23.59
C ALA A 61 -23.23 11.55 -22.16
N LYS A 62 -22.90 10.68 -21.20
CA LYS A 62 -22.80 11.03 -19.75
C LYS A 62 -21.38 11.18 -19.21
N VAL A 63 -20.36 11.24 -20.07
CA VAL A 63 -18.96 11.46 -19.63
C VAL A 63 -18.69 12.95 -19.45
N ASP A 64 -19.43 13.58 -18.52
CA ASP A 64 -18.99 14.85 -17.94
C ASP A 64 -17.88 14.57 -16.94
N VAL A 65 -16.68 15.06 -17.24
CA VAL A 65 -15.56 15.10 -16.29
C VAL A 65 -15.71 16.39 -15.47
N PRO A 66 -16.00 16.34 -14.16
CA PRO A 66 -15.99 17.54 -13.35
C PRO A 66 -14.58 18.11 -13.32
N ARG A 67 -14.40 19.30 -13.88
CA ARG A 67 -13.19 20.11 -13.67
C ARG A 67 -13.20 20.57 -12.22
N SER A 68 -12.58 19.82 -11.33
CA SER A 68 -12.38 20.25 -9.94
C SER A 68 -11.57 21.55 -9.92
N GLY A 69 -12.16 22.63 -9.41
CA GLY A 69 -11.56 23.96 -9.26
C GLY A 69 -10.47 24.08 -8.19
N GLY A 70 -9.74 23.01 -7.90
CA GLY A 70 -8.45 23.10 -7.21
C GLY A 70 -7.35 22.99 -8.24
N SER A 71 -6.25 23.74 -8.10
CA SER A 71 -5.06 23.59 -8.95
C SER A 71 -4.40 22.22 -8.74
N CYS A 72 -5.04 21.14 -9.21
CA CYS A 72 -4.35 19.90 -9.47
C CYS A 72 -3.37 20.26 -10.58
N MET A 73 -2.09 20.42 -10.23
CA MET A 73 -1.03 20.54 -11.22
C MET A 73 -1.22 19.36 -12.17
N VAL A 74 -1.69 19.63 -13.38
CA VAL A 74 -1.76 18.64 -14.46
C VAL A 74 -0.32 18.20 -14.65
N ALA A 75 0.02 17.03 -14.10
CA ALA A 75 1.34 16.47 -14.21
C ALA A 75 1.49 16.04 -15.67
N TRP A 76 2.04 16.93 -16.50
CA TRP A 76 2.30 16.65 -17.90
C TRP A 76 3.09 15.36 -18.03
N LYS A 77 2.62 14.47 -18.91
CA LYS A 77 3.33 13.23 -19.19
C LYS A 77 4.77 13.53 -19.54
N THR A 78 5.65 12.74 -18.95
CA THR A 78 7.07 12.80 -19.26
C THR A 78 7.30 12.38 -20.71
N ARG A 79 8.42 12.82 -21.32
CA ARG A 79 8.77 12.40 -22.69
C ARG A 79 8.74 10.88 -22.85
N GLY A 80 9.43 10.14 -21.96
CA GLY A 80 9.41 8.67 -21.98
C GLY A 80 8.01 8.08 -21.79
N ALA A 81 7.23 8.57 -20.82
CA ALA A 81 5.87 8.08 -20.60
C ALA A 81 4.94 8.36 -21.79
N LYS A 82 5.13 9.49 -22.49
CA LYS A 82 4.37 9.81 -23.71
C LYS A 82 4.75 8.86 -24.85
N ALA A 83 6.04 8.67 -25.10
CA ALA A 83 6.52 7.79 -26.16
C ALA A 83 6.06 6.33 -25.95
N GLN A 84 6.20 5.81 -24.72
CA GLN A 84 5.70 4.48 -24.35
C GLN A 84 4.19 4.34 -24.55
N SER A 85 3.41 5.39 -24.27
CA SER A 85 1.95 5.34 -24.46
C SER A 85 1.50 5.41 -25.93
N LEU A 86 2.40 5.78 -26.84
CA LEU A 86 2.14 5.82 -28.28
C LEU A 86 2.62 4.54 -28.99
N ALA A 87 3.58 3.83 -28.40
CA ALA A 87 4.05 2.55 -28.91
C ALA A 87 2.95 1.47 -28.82
N ILE A 88 2.69 0.80 -29.94
CA ILE A 88 1.60 -0.19 -30.07
C ILE A 88 2.13 -1.59 -29.72
N LEU A 89 3.32 -1.94 -30.19
CA LEU A 89 3.91 -3.26 -29.98
C LEU A 89 4.73 -3.32 -28.68
N PRO A 90 4.79 -4.49 -28.01
CA PRO A 90 5.63 -4.68 -26.82
C PRO A 90 7.10 -4.30 -27.03
N GLU A 91 7.68 -4.69 -28.17
CA GLU A 91 9.08 -4.42 -28.51
C GLU A 91 9.37 -2.92 -28.66
N GLN A 92 8.42 -2.18 -29.22
CA GLN A 92 8.52 -0.72 -29.33
C GLN A 92 8.52 -0.07 -27.94
N ARG A 93 7.63 -0.50 -27.04
CA ARG A 93 7.60 0.00 -25.65
C ARG A 93 8.89 -0.29 -24.90
N ALA A 94 9.44 -1.50 -25.04
CA ALA A 94 10.72 -1.88 -24.45
C ALA A 94 11.88 -1.02 -25.00
N THR A 95 11.87 -0.75 -26.30
CA THR A 95 12.86 0.12 -26.96
C THR A 95 12.78 1.55 -26.44
N GLU A 96 11.57 2.12 -26.31
CA GLU A 96 11.36 3.46 -25.75
C GLU A 96 11.77 3.55 -24.27
N GLU A 97 11.54 2.51 -23.48
CA GLU A 97 12.04 2.42 -22.10
C GLU A 97 13.57 2.46 -22.04
N GLU A 98 14.24 1.73 -22.94
CA GLU A 98 15.70 1.70 -23.02
C GLU A 98 16.28 3.02 -23.53
N ILE A 99 15.65 3.67 -24.51
CA ILE A 99 16.03 5.02 -24.98
C ILE A 99 15.95 6.02 -23.83
N GLU A 100 14.85 6.04 -23.07
CA GLU A 100 14.71 6.95 -21.94
C GLU A 100 15.70 6.59 -20.81
N ARG A 101 15.99 5.30 -20.57
CA ARG A 101 17.03 4.88 -19.61
C ARG A 101 18.41 5.38 -20.02
N LYS A 102 18.83 5.15 -21.28
CA LYS A 102 20.10 5.62 -21.84
C LYS A 102 20.24 7.14 -21.73
N ARG A 103 19.16 7.88 -22.02
CA ARG A 103 19.14 9.34 -21.85
C ARG A 103 19.41 9.78 -20.42
N TRP A 104 18.74 9.18 -19.42
CA TRP A 104 19.00 9.52 -18.02
C TRP A 104 20.36 9.03 -17.53
N ASN A 105 20.86 7.94 -18.09
CA ASN A 105 22.22 7.47 -17.84
C ASN A 105 23.26 8.45 -18.36
N GLN A 106 23.04 9.05 -19.54
CA GLN A 106 23.92 10.09 -20.06
C GLN A 106 24.05 11.27 -19.09
N PHE A 107 22.92 11.77 -18.55
CA PHE A 107 22.97 12.82 -17.53
C PHE A 107 23.75 12.43 -16.28
N VAL A 108 23.73 11.15 -15.89
CA VAL A 108 24.58 10.66 -14.78
C VAL A 108 26.06 10.71 -15.17
N CYS A 109 26.41 10.23 -16.37
CA CYS A 109 27.78 10.28 -16.88
C CYS A 109 28.28 11.73 -16.98
N ASP A 110 27.45 12.66 -17.47
CA ASP A 110 27.79 14.08 -17.56
C ASP A 110 28.08 14.70 -16.18
N ILE A 111 27.33 14.31 -15.14
CA ILE A 111 27.58 14.75 -13.76
C ILE A 111 28.90 14.16 -13.25
N VAL A 112 29.15 12.87 -13.50
CA VAL A 112 30.38 12.18 -13.10
C VAL A 112 31.62 12.83 -13.74
N ILE A 113 31.56 13.09 -15.05
CA ILE A 113 32.64 13.73 -15.82
C ILE A 113 32.89 15.16 -15.34
N ARG A 114 31.83 15.97 -15.20
CA ARG A 114 31.95 17.38 -14.80
C ARG A 114 32.59 17.56 -13.42
N ASN A 115 32.36 16.61 -12.51
CA ASN A 115 32.87 16.66 -11.14
C ASN A 115 34.15 15.84 -10.95
N ASP A 116 34.76 15.34 -12.03
CA ASP A 116 36.00 14.55 -12.02
C ASP A 116 35.99 13.40 -10.98
N LEU A 117 34.89 12.64 -10.92
CA LEU A 117 34.73 11.62 -9.87
C LEU A 117 35.67 10.42 -10.09
N PRO A 118 36.11 9.74 -9.01
CA PRO A 118 37.12 8.67 -9.06
C PRO A 118 36.87 7.56 -10.08
N VAL A 119 35.61 7.20 -10.34
CA VAL A 119 35.23 6.18 -11.34
C VAL A 119 35.80 6.44 -12.73
N LEU A 120 36.10 7.69 -13.10
CA LEU A 120 36.73 8.02 -14.38
C LEU A 120 38.12 7.37 -14.51
N ARG A 121 38.88 7.33 -13.41
CA ARG A 121 40.19 6.68 -13.35
C ARG A 121 40.07 5.18 -13.54
N VAL A 122 39.06 4.57 -12.94
CA VAL A 122 38.77 3.14 -13.08
C VAL A 122 38.29 2.81 -14.49
N ALA A 123 37.38 3.61 -15.04
CA ALA A 123 36.90 3.46 -16.41
C ALA A 123 38.03 3.60 -17.44
N ALA A 124 39.01 4.49 -17.21
CA ALA A 124 40.16 4.66 -18.09
C ALA A 124 41.08 3.41 -18.17
N THR A 125 41.00 2.48 -17.21
CA THR A 125 41.72 1.20 -17.27
C THR A 125 41.01 0.16 -18.17
N SER A 126 39.76 0.42 -18.56
CA SER A 126 39.01 -0.43 -19.49
C SER A 126 39.47 -0.19 -20.93
N LEU A 127 39.40 -1.24 -21.76
CA LEU A 127 39.59 -1.13 -23.22
C LEU A 127 38.55 -0.20 -23.88
N ASP A 128 37.39 -0.07 -23.26
CA ASP A 128 36.30 0.82 -23.68
C ASP A 128 35.84 1.63 -22.45
N PRO A 129 36.42 2.83 -22.22
CA PRO A 129 36.09 3.67 -21.08
C PRO A 129 34.65 4.17 -21.08
N ASP A 130 34.12 4.54 -22.26
CA ASP A 130 32.77 5.06 -22.41
C ASP A 130 31.72 4.00 -22.06
N ARG A 131 31.94 2.76 -22.49
CA ARG A 131 31.06 1.64 -22.12
C ARG A 131 31.20 1.26 -20.66
N ALA A 132 32.41 1.30 -20.09
CA ALA A 132 32.61 1.06 -18.66
C ALA A 132 31.84 2.10 -17.82
N LEU A 133 31.94 3.38 -18.19
CA LEU A 133 31.20 4.45 -17.55
C LEU A 133 29.69 4.30 -17.76
N ALA A 134 29.22 3.96 -18.95
CA ALA A 134 27.79 3.72 -19.20
C ALA A 134 27.22 2.58 -18.33
N ASN A 135 28.05 1.64 -17.87
CA ASN A 135 27.64 0.54 -17.01
C ASN A 135 27.58 0.90 -15.51
N CYS A 136 28.10 2.06 -15.09
CA CYS A 136 28.22 2.46 -13.68
C CYS A 136 26.87 2.52 -12.95
N THR A 137 25.78 2.81 -13.67
CA THR A 137 24.42 2.86 -13.09
C THR A 137 23.73 1.48 -12.99
N GLY A 138 24.35 0.44 -13.55
CA GLY A 138 23.89 -0.94 -13.52
C GLY A 138 22.43 -1.09 -13.97
N ARG A 139 21.61 -1.71 -13.11
CA ARG A 139 20.21 -2.08 -13.39
C ARG A 139 19.18 -1.01 -12.96
N ALA A 140 19.60 0.24 -12.78
CA ALA A 140 18.71 1.31 -12.36
C ALA A 140 17.67 1.66 -13.45
N ARG A 141 16.40 1.80 -13.04
CA ARG A 141 15.30 2.18 -13.95
C ARG A 141 15.39 3.66 -14.34
N SER A 142 14.89 4.00 -15.52
CA SER A 142 14.78 5.39 -16.01
C SER A 142 14.15 6.34 -14.99
N ARG A 143 13.04 5.94 -14.34
CA ARG A 143 12.37 6.73 -13.29
C ARG A 143 13.26 6.96 -12.06
N THR A 144 14.06 5.98 -11.68
CA THR A 144 15.02 6.10 -10.56
C THR A 144 16.15 7.04 -10.94
N LEU A 145 16.78 6.83 -12.10
CA LEU A 145 17.85 7.69 -12.60
C LEU A 145 17.40 9.13 -12.69
N ARG A 146 16.23 9.37 -13.30
CA ARG A 146 15.61 10.70 -13.35
C ARG A 146 15.44 11.33 -11.98
N LYS A 147 14.92 10.58 -11.00
CA LYS A 147 14.73 11.11 -9.64
C LYS A 147 16.08 11.52 -9.04
N LYS A 148 17.10 10.67 -9.17
CA LYS A 148 18.46 10.93 -8.68
C LYS A 148 19.08 12.15 -9.35
N VAL A 149 19.10 12.19 -10.69
CA VAL A 149 19.62 13.31 -11.47
C VAL A 149 18.92 14.61 -11.07
N ARG A 150 17.58 14.64 -11.03
CA ARG A 150 16.85 15.88 -10.70
C ARG A 150 17.08 16.36 -9.27
N THR A 151 17.14 15.44 -8.31
CA THR A 151 17.45 15.79 -6.92
C THR A 151 18.89 16.30 -6.82
N TRP A 152 19.84 15.68 -7.51
CA TRP A 152 21.22 16.14 -7.55
C TRP A 152 21.38 17.51 -8.18
N LEU A 153 20.77 17.77 -9.33
CA LEU A 153 20.85 19.08 -9.99
C LEU A 153 20.34 20.22 -9.08
N ALA A 154 19.38 19.94 -8.18
CA ALA A 154 18.93 20.91 -7.20
C ALA A 154 19.98 21.15 -6.09
N ILE A 155 20.70 20.11 -5.67
CA ILE A 155 21.82 20.20 -4.72
C ILE A 155 22.99 20.96 -5.37
N GLU A 156 23.42 20.54 -6.56
CA GLU A 156 24.50 21.16 -7.34
C GLU A 156 24.23 22.65 -7.58
N LYS A 157 23.01 23.01 -7.96
CA LYS A 157 22.64 24.43 -8.13
C LYS A 157 22.84 25.24 -6.85
N TRP A 158 22.47 24.68 -5.70
CA TRP A 158 22.66 25.36 -4.42
C TRP A 158 24.14 25.43 -4.04
N LEU A 159 24.92 24.35 -4.22
CA LEU A 159 26.36 24.34 -3.96
C LEU A 159 27.11 25.37 -4.79
N ILE A 160 26.77 25.51 -6.08
CA ILE A 160 27.38 26.52 -6.96
C ILE A 160 27.03 27.92 -6.48
N ALA A 161 25.79 28.16 -6.07
CA ALA A 161 25.35 29.47 -5.62
C ALA A 161 25.98 29.88 -4.27
N THR A 162 26.18 28.93 -3.35
CA THR A 162 26.65 29.20 -1.98
C THR A 162 28.17 29.13 -1.87
N PHE A 163 28.81 28.17 -2.52
CA PHE A 163 30.23 27.87 -2.36
C PHE A 163 31.04 27.95 -3.67
N GLY A 164 30.40 28.21 -4.81
CA GLY A 164 31.08 28.22 -6.11
C GLY A 164 31.59 26.84 -6.57
N GLN A 165 31.06 25.75 -6.00
CA GLN A 165 31.50 24.37 -6.26
C GLN A 165 30.33 23.51 -6.75
N SER A 166 30.61 22.55 -7.64
CA SER A 166 29.58 21.63 -8.17
C SER A 166 29.47 20.31 -7.40
N TRP A 167 30.47 20.01 -6.56
CA TRP A 167 30.52 18.83 -5.68
C TRP A 167 30.82 19.26 -4.24
N PRO A 168 30.19 18.66 -3.22
CA PRO A 168 30.46 19.02 -1.84
C PRO A 168 31.85 18.54 -1.40
N SER A 169 32.63 19.42 -0.78
CA SER A 169 33.97 19.12 -0.26
C SER A 169 33.97 18.74 1.23
N SER A 170 32.86 18.93 1.93
CA SER A 170 32.73 18.59 3.36
C SER A 170 31.32 18.17 3.74
N ALA A 171 31.21 17.41 4.84
CA ALA A 171 29.92 17.06 5.42
C ALA A 171 29.14 18.30 5.89
N GLY A 172 29.84 19.39 6.25
CA GLY A 172 29.24 20.67 6.63
C GLY A 172 28.38 21.26 5.52
N GLN A 173 28.90 21.33 4.29
CA GLN A 173 28.15 21.85 3.14
C GLN A 173 26.87 21.04 2.86
N VAL A 174 26.91 19.72 3.10
CA VAL A 174 25.73 18.85 2.97
C VAL A 174 24.70 19.15 4.06
N VAL A 175 25.15 19.37 5.30
CA VAL A 175 24.28 19.78 6.42
C VAL A 175 23.65 21.15 6.14
N ASP A 176 24.44 22.13 5.70
CA ASP A 176 23.97 23.47 5.37
C ASP A 176 22.88 23.43 4.28
N TYR A 177 23.08 22.61 3.24
CA TYR A 177 22.04 22.38 2.23
C TYR A 177 20.75 21.84 2.84
N LEU A 178 20.86 20.84 3.73
CA LEU A 178 19.69 20.23 4.35
C LEU A 178 18.94 21.20 5.26
N GLU A 179 19.66 22.06 5.98
CA GLU A 179 19.09 23.10 6.83
C GLU A 179 18.36 24.16 6.00
N ASP A 180 19.00 24.70 4.96
CA ASP A 180 18.36 25.64 4.03
C ASP A 180 17.11 25.01 3.40
N ARG A 181 17.20 23.74 3.00
CA ARG A 181 16.05 23.00 2.46
C ARG A 181 14.91 22.81 3.44
N ALA A 182 15.20 22.76 4.74
CA ALA A 182 14.21 22.61 5.80
C ALA A 182 13.61 23.95 6.24
N GLN A 183 14.33 25.07 6.07
CA GLN A 183 13.78 26.41 6.24
C GLN A 183 12.72 26.72 5.18
N GLU A 184 12.89 26.20 3.97
CA GLU A 184 11.83 26.24 2.96
C GLU A 184 10.70 25.24 3.24
N PRO A 185 9.44 25.53 2.85
CA PRO A 185 8.35 24.56 2.93
C PRO A 185 8.68 23.26 2.16
N CYS A 186 9.05 22.21 2.90
CA CYS A 186 9.39 20.91 2.32
C CYS A 186 8.76 19.76 3.12
N GLY A 187 8.50 18.65 2.44
CA GLY A 187 7.96 17.46 3.11
C GLY A 187 9.05 16.71 3.88
N ARG A 188 8.67 16.05 4.98
CA ARG A 188 9.59 15.27 5.83
C ARG A 188 10.51 14.27 5.11
N THR A 189 10.13 13.79 3.93
CA THR A 189 10.91 12.80 3.15
C THR A 189 11.95 13.43 2.21
N VAL A 190 11.97 14.76 2.10
CA VAL A 190 12.88 15.50 1.22
C VAL A 190 14.34 15.35 1.67
N PRO A 191 14.71 15.54 2.96
CA PRO A 191 16.08 15.35 3.43
C PRO A 191 16.65 13.97 3.10
N ALA A 192 15.91 12.90 3.45
CA ALA A 192 16.31 11.54 3.13
C ALA A 192 16.40 11.28 1.62
N THR A 193 15.55 11.91 0.81
CA THR A 193 15.63 11.81 -0.65
C THR A 193 16.89 12.49 -1.20
N ALA A 194 17.28 13.65 -0.67
CA ALA A 194 18.50 14.36 -1.03
C ALA A 194 19.75 13.52 -0.72
N ILE A 195 19.87 13.02 0.51
CA ILE A 195 21.00 12.17 0.91
C ILE A 195 21.02 10.84 0.15
N SER A 196 19.84 10.25 -0.09
CA SER A 196 19.78 9.07 -0.96
C SER A 196 20.30 9.37 -2.37
N SER A 197 20.14 10.61 -2.86
CA SER A 197 20.66 11.04 -4.16
C SER A 197 22.17 11.21 -4.15
N LEU A 198 22.72 11.92 -3.16
CA LEU A 198 24.17 12.05 -2.97
C LEU A 198 24.81 10.66 -2.86
N ARG A 199 24.30 9.78 -1.98
CA ARG A 199 24.77 8.40 -1.82
C ARG A 199 24.78 7.61 -3.12
N PHE A 200 23.82 7.87 -4.01
CA PHE A 200 23.80 7.21 -5.33
C PHE A 200 24.95 7.69 -6.21
N PHE A 201 25.23 9.00 -6.27
CA PHE A 201 26.33 9.55 -7.06
C PHE A 201 27.70 9.22 -6.45
N GLU A 202 27.84 9.22 -5.12
CA GLU A 202 29.06 8.75 -4.45
C GLU A 202 29.35 7.28 -4.77
N LYS A 203 28.31 6.42 -4.76
CA LYS A 203 28.45 5.02 -5.14
C LYS A 203 28.84 4.85 -6.61
N VAL A 204 28.15 5.54 -7.51
CA VAL A 204 28.39 5.45 -8.96
C VAL A 204 29.74 6.06 -9.34
N GLY A 205 30.14 7.11 -8.65
CA GLY A 205 31.43 7.79 -8.81
C GLY A 205 32.60 7.10 -8.10
N GLU A 206 32.36 5.98 -7.42
CA GLU A 206 33.35 5.24 -6.63
C GLU A 206 34.10 6.13 -5.63
N VAL A 207 33.38 7.05 -4.99
CA VAL A 207 33.90 7.91 -3.93
C VAL A 207 34.15 7.05 -2.69
N GLU A 208 35.40 7.08 -2.19
CA GLU A 208 35.83 6.35 -1.00
C GLU A 208 35.25 6.96 0.28
N GLU A 209 35.50 8.26 0.50
CA GLU A 209 34.97 9.01 1.64
C GLU A 209 33.56 9.52 1.34
N ARG A 210 32.56 8.73 1.74
CA ARG A 210 31.15 9.03 1.47
C ARG A 210 30.57 9.98 2.50
N LEU A 211 30.38 11.23 2.10
CA LEU A 211 29.75 12.28 2.90
C LEU A 211 28.30 11.92 3.27
N ALA A 212 27.57 11.21 2.41
CA ALA A 212 26.19 10.79 2.70
C ALA A 212 26.08 9.79 3.86
N ASP A 213 27.19 9.12 4.22
CA ASP A 213 27.24 8.11 5.27
C ASP A 213 27.90 8.64 6.57
N THR A 214 28.35 9.90 6.57
CA THR A 214 28.91 10.55 7.77
C THR A 214 27.87 10.69 8.88
N SER A 215 28.27 10.38 10.12
CA SER A 215 27.40 10.43 11.30
C SER A 215 26.66 11.76 11.45
N LEU A 216 27.33 12.89 11.19
CA LEU A 216 26.76 14.24 11.24
C LEU A 216 25.62 14.46 10.23
N VAL A 217 25.76 13.92 9.01
CA VAL A 217 24.71 14.04 7.97
C VAL A 217 23.52 13.18 8.35
N LEU A 218 23.76 11.94 8.81
CA LEU A 218 22.69 11.02 9.20
C LEU A 218 21.91 11.51 10.43
N SER A 219 22.60 12.09 11.42
CA SER A 219 21.96 12.67 12.60
C SER A 219 21.14 13.91 12.24
N THR A 220 21.66 14.78 11.35
CA THR A 220 20.93 15.93 10.81
C THR A 220 19.67 15.51 10.08
N VAL A 221 19.74 14.53 9.17
CA VAL A 221 18.54 14.01 8.48
C VAL A 221 17.52 13.51 9.50
N SER A 222 17.96 12.71 10.48
CA SER A 222 17.05 12.16 11.50
C SER A 222 16.37 13.26 12.32
N ARG A 223 17.12 14.30 12.72
CA ARG A 223 16.58 15.48 13.41
C ARG A 223 15.59 16.24 12.54
N LEU A 224 15.94 16.54 11.30
CA LEU A 224 15.06 17.27 10.37
C LEU A 224 13.80 16.47 10.06
N GLU A 225 13.88 15.14 9.94
CA GLU A 225 12.70 14.30 9.79
C GLU A 225 11.75 14.44 10.97
N VAL A 226 12.27 14.48 12.21
CA VAL A 226 11.45 14.71 13.41
C VAL A 226 10.86 16.12 13.39
N GLN A 227 11.68 17.15 13.17
CA GLN A 227 11.25 18.55 13.16
C GLN A 227 10.16 18.80 12.11
N LEU A 228 10.36 18.31 10.88
CA LEU A 228 9.37 18.42 9.80
C LEU A 228 8.14 17.55 10.03
N SER A 229 8.20 16.57 10.94
CA SER A 229 7.05 15.73 11.29
C SER A 229 6.17 16.33 12.37
N THR A 230 6.72 17.17 13.27
CA THR A 230 6.00 17.75 14.43
C THR A 230 4.70 18.48 14.05
N ASN A 231 4.69 19.16 12.89
CA ASN A 231 3.50 19.86 12.38
C ASN A 231 2.96 19.22 11.09
N SER A 232 3.41 18.01 10.75
CA SER A 232 2.96 17.34 9.53
C SER A 232 1.59 16.72 9.73
N VAL A 233 0.72 16.88 8.73
CA VAL A 233 -0.53 16.12 8.67
C VAL A 233 -0.18 14.63 8.61
N PRO A 234 -0.88 13.76 9.37
CA PRO A 234 -0.68 12.31 9.31
C PRO A 234 -0.63 11.81 7.87
N THR A 235 0.27 10.86 7.61
CA THR A 235 0.42 10.31 6.25
C THR A 235 -0.89 9.62 5.84
N LYS A 236 -1.63 10.22 4.91
CA LYS A 236 -2.89 9.66 4.42
C LYS A 236 -2.63 8.34 3.71
N LYS A 237 -3.11 7.25 4.28
CA LYS A 237 -3.19 5.94 3.61
C LYS A 237 -4.39 5.97 2.65
N ALA A 238 -4.32 5.22 1.55
CA ALA A 238 -5.47 5.07 0.69
C ALA A 238 -6.60 4.38 1.46
N PRO A 239 -7.84 4.89 1.44
CA PRO A 239 -8.96 4.23 2.12
C PRO A 239 -9.26 2.90 1.42
N MET A 240 -9.67 1.88 2.16
CA MET A 240 -10.12 0.62 1.56
C MET A 240 -11.53 0.76 0.96
N TYR A 241 -11.91 -0.21 0.13
CA TYR A 241 -13.28 -0.30 -0.39
C TYR A 241 -14.23 -0.81 0.70
N PHE A 242 -15.44 -0.26 0.73
CA PHE A 242 -16.58 -0.80 1.47
C PHE A 242 -17.00 -2.16 0.89
N LEU A 243 -17.60 -3.03 1.70
CA LEU A 243 -18.05 -4.34 1.22
C LEU A 243 -19.13 -4.19 0.16
N SER A 244 -20.05 -3.24 0.33
CA SER A 244 -21.09 -2.92 -0.66
C SER A 244 -20.51 -2.54 -2.03
N LEU A 245 -19.35 -1.87 -2.06
CA LEU A 245 -18.64 -1.56 -3.31
C LEU A 245 -18.13 -2.83 -3.99
N LEU A 246 -17.57 -3.78 -3.22
CA LEU A 246 -17.11 -5.07 -3.76
C LEU A 246 -18.27 -5.89 -4.32
N ILE A 247 -19.36 -5.98 -3.57
CA ILE A 247 -20.59 -6.69 -3.97
C ILE A 247 -21.16 -6.05 -5.24
N ALA A 248 -21.27 -4.72 -5.29
CA ALA A 248 -21.77 -4.02 -6.46
C ALA A 248 -20.89 -4.25 -7.69
N LEU A 249 -19.55 -4.32 -7.50
CA LEU A 249 -18.63 -4.68 -8.58
C LEU A 249 -18.84 -6.13 -9.06
N GLU A 250 -19.00 -7.11 -8.16
CA GLU A 250 -19.27 -8.51 -8.56
C GLU A 250 -20.57 -8.60 -9.36
N MET A 251 -21.62 -7.91 -8.92
CA MET A 251 -22.91 -7.83 -9.63
C MET A 251 -22.79 -7.09 -10.98
N PHE A 252 -21.93 -6.08 -11.06
CA PHE A 252 -21.70 -5.31 -12.28
C PHE A 252 -21.06 -6.15 -13.38
N VAL A 253 -20.09 -7.01 -13.04
CA VAL A 253 -19.38 -7.88 -14.01
C VAL A 253 -20.36 -8.80 -14.76
N VAL A 254 -21.29 -9.42 -14.03
CA VAL A 254 -22.22 -10.41 -14.59
C VAL A 254 -23.42 -9.76 -15.30
N CYS A 255 -23.71 -8.48 -15.04
CA CYS A 255 -24.87 -7.79 -15.60
C CYS A 255 -24.64 -7.33 -17.05
N GLU A 256 -25.25 -8.02 -18.01
CA GLU A 256 -25.11 -7.74 -19.46
C GLU A 256 -25.71 -6.42 -19.93
N ARG A 257 -26.49 -5.75 -19.07
CA ARG A 257 -27.04 -4.41 -19.36
C ARG A 257 -25.95 -3.33 -19.45
N TYR A 258 -24.79 -3.58 -18.85
CA TYR A 258 -23.67 -2.64 -18.85
C TYR A 258 -22.72 -2.86 -20.05
N PRO A 259 -22.06 -1.81 -20.55
CA PRO A 259 -21.11 -1.94 -21.65
C PRO A 259 -20.01 -2.95 -21.34
N LEU A 260 -19.61 -3.71 -22.36
CA LEU A 260 -18.61 -4.79 -22.24
C LEU A 260 -17.33 -4.31 -21.55
N TYR A 261 -16.84 -3.12 -21.93
CA TYR A 261 -15.63 -2.57 -21.34
C TYR A 261 -15.75 -2.30 -19.84
N TYR A 262 -16.88 -1.74 -19.38
CA TYR A 262 -17.03 -1.44 -17.95
C TYR A 262 -17.23 -2.70 -17.11
N ARG A 263 -17.85 -3.75 -17.66
CA ARG A 263 -17.91 -5.08 -17.05
C ARG A 263 -16.49 -5.66 -16.88
N ALA A 264 -15.68 -5.61 -17.94
CA ALA A 264 -14.28 -6.00 -17.90
C ALA A 264 -13.49 -5.15 -16.88
N PHE A 265 -13.72 -3.84 -16.83
CA PHE A 265 -13.04 -2.93 -15.93
C PHE A 265 -13.40 -3.16 -14.45
N ALA A 266 -14.67 -3.49 -14.16
CA ALA A 266 -15.09 -3.94 -12.82
C ALA A 266 -14.39 -5.24 -12.43
N TRP A 267 -14.29 -6.20 -13.35
CA TRP A 267 -13.55 -7.45 -13.14
C TRP A 267 -12.06 -7.18 -12.85
N TYR A 268 -11.42 -6.30 -13.61
CA TYR A 268 -10.05 -5.85 -13.35
C TYR A 268 -9.88 -5.27 -11.94
N LYS A 269 -10.83 -4.46 -11.46
CA LYS A 269 -10.82 -3.92 -10.09
C LYS A 269 -10.90 -5.02 -9.05
N LEU A 270 -11.75 -6.03 -9.25
CA LEU A 270 -11.86 -7.18 -8.36
C LEU A 270 -10.60 -8.05 -8.38
N ILE A 271 -9.99 -8.29 -9.54
CA ILE A 271 -8.68 -8.97 -9.63
C ILE A 271 -7.62 -8.23 -8.82
N LYS A 272 -7.57 -6.90 -8.90
CA LYS A 272 -6.64 -6.11 -8.07
C LYS A 272 -6.89 -6.28 -6.57
N VAL A 273 -8.16 -6.32 -6.15
CA VAL A 273 -8.53 -6.52 -4.73
C VAL A 273 -8.11 -7.92 -4.28
N TRP A 274 -8.62 -8.96 -4.95
CA TRP A 274 -8.44 -10.35 -4.52
C TRP A 274 -7.00 -10.84 -4.66
N ALA A 275 -6.22 -10.34 -5.63
CA ALA A 275 -4.79 -10.63 -5.71
C ALA A 275 -3.89 -9.59 -5.03
N SER A 276 -4.48 -8.56 -4.40
CA SER A 276 -3.76 -7.46 -3.71
C SER A 276 -2.68 -6.80 -4.58
N LEU A 277 -3.00 -6.53 -5.85
CA LEU A 277 -2.06 -5.99 -6.84
C LEU A 277 -1.85 -4.48 -6.68
N ARG A 278 -0.63 -4.00 -6.96
CA ARG A 278 -0.41 -2.56 -7.25
C ARG A 278 -0.86 -2.26 -8.68
N SER A 279 -1.18 -1.00 -8.94
CA SER A 279 -1.39 -0.52 -10.31
C SER A 279 -0.16 -0.75 -11.20
N ASP A 280 1.05 -0.55 -10.68
CA ASP A 280 2.29 -0.84 -11.41
C ASP A 280 2.46 -2.34 -11.70
N ASP A 281 1.91 -3.25 -10.87
CA ASP A 281 1.97 -4.70 -11.13
C ASP A 281 1.12 -5.06 -12.36
N CYS A 282 0.06 -4.29 -12.64
CA CYS A 282 -0.80 -4.48 -13.81
C CYS A 282 -0.10 -4.10 -15.14
N MET A 283 0.99 -3.33 -15.09
CA MET A 283 1.84 -3.08 -16.26
C MET A 283 2.83 -4.21 -16.54
N GLY A 284 3.03 -5.14 -15.60
CA GLY A 284 3.92 -6.29 -15.75
C GLY A 284 3.18 -7.63 -15.82
N LEU A 285 1.84 -7.60 -15.80
CA LEU A 285 0.98 -8.78 -15.94
C LEU A 285 0.60 -8.93 -17.42
N ARG A 286 1.05 -10.02 -18.05
CA ARG A 286 0.68 -10.33 -19.44
C ARG A 286 -0.58 -11.19 -19.50
N PRO A 287 -1.58 -10.81 -20.31
CA PRO A 287 -2.79 -11.61 -20.49
C PRO A 287 -2.54 -13.02 -21.02
N CYS A 288 -1.51 -13.23 -21.86
CA CYS A 288 -1.15 -14.55 -22.37
C CYS A 288 -0.71 -15.55 -21.27
N HIS A 289 -0.38 -15.05 -20.09
CA HIS A 289 -0.03 -15.87 -18.93
C HIS A 289 -1.20 -16.07 -17.96
N LEU A 290 -2.37 -15.54 -18.26
CA LEU A 290 -3.60 -15.78 -17.52
C LEU A 290 -4.09 -17.19 -17.84
N LYS A 291 -4.21 -18.04 -16.82
CA LYS A 291 -4.62 -19.44 -16.97
C LYS A 291 -5.74 -19.76 -16.00
N ALA A 292 -6.83 -20.34 -16.50
CA ALA A 292 -7.76 -21.06 -15.66
C ALA A 292 -7.06 -22.31 -15.10
N VAL A 293 -7.18 -22.52 -13.80
CA VAL A 293 -6.62 -23.68 -13.10
C VAL A 293 -7.69 -24.29 -12.20
N SER A 294 -7.48 -25.53 -11.75
CA SER A 294 -8.37 -26.16 -10.77
C SER A 294 -8.51 -25.27 -9.53
N GLY A 295 -9.70 -24.71 -9.32
CA GLY A 295 -10.03 -23.85 -8.18
C GLY A 295 -9.73 -22.36 -8.36
N GLY A 296 -9.55 -21.84 -9.58
CA GLY A 296 -9.48 -20.40 -9.83
C GLY A 296 -8.65 -19.99 -11.05
N ILE A 297 -8.00 -18.83 -10.95
CA ILE A 297 -7.15 -18.25 -11.99
C ILE A 297 -5.72 -18.06 -11.45
N GLU A 298 -4.74 -18.41 -12.28
CA GLU A 298 -3.32 -18.14 -12.06
C GLU A 298 -2.81 -17.17 -13.14
N PHE A 299 -1.94 -16.24 -12.76
CA PHE A 299 -1.24 -15.37 -13.72
C PHE A 299 0.20 -15.10 -13.31
N LEU A 300 0.99 -14.62 -14.28
CA LEU A 300 2.40 -14.32 -14.11
C LEU A 300 2.66 -12.81 -14.21
N LEU A 301 3.31 -12.28 -13.17
CA LEU A 301 3.88 -10.94 -13.16
C LEU A 301 5.35 -11.05 -13.56
N GLU A 302 5.66 -10.57 -14.75
CA GLU A 302 7.03 -10.62 -15.29
C GLU A 302 7.91 -9.49 -14.75
N ARG A 303 7.28 -8.39 -14.37
CA ARG A 303 7.95 -7.19 -13.88
C ARG A 303 7.12 -6.62 -12.74
N THR A 304 7.74 -6.44 -11.58
CA THR A 304 7.15 -5.70 -10.46
C THR A 304 8.17 -4.72 -9.92
N LYS A 305 7.89 -4.04 -8.80
CA LYS A 305 8.91 -3.21 -8.12
C LYS A 305 10.14 -4.01 -7.67
N THR A 306 9.95 -5.24 -7.24
CA THR A 306 10.99 -6.06 -6.58
C THR A 306 11.34 -7.35 -7.34
N SER A 307 10.52 -7.77 -8.31
CA SER A 307 10.77 -8.91 -9.21
C SER A 307 10.88 -8.49 -10.67
N GLY A 308 11.45 -9.37 -11.49
CA GLY A 308 11.62 -9.19 -12.94
C GLY A 308 13.06 -9.42 -13.42
N PRO A 309 13.34 -9.18 -14.72
CA PRO A 309 14.67 -9.37 -15.27
C PRO A 309 15.75 -8.63 -14.46
N GLY A 310 16.78 -9.36 -14.03
CA GLY A 310 17.86 -8.81 -13.21
C GLY A 310 17.51 -8.58 -11.73
N ARG A 311 16.41 -9.13 -11.23
CA ARG A 311 16.10 -9.26 -9.80
C ARG A 311 16.25 -10.71 -9.35
N ARG A 312 16.27 -10.94 -8.03
CA ARG A 312 16.41 -12.29 -7.45
C ARG A 312 15.27 -13.21 -7.88
N VAL A 313 14.04 -12.71 -7.79
CA VAL A 313 12.85 -13.39 -8.30
C VAL A 313 12.56 -12.83 -9.70
N ARG A 314 12.65 -13.68 -10.73
CA ARG A 314 12.42 -13.26 -12.11
C ARG A 314 10.93 -13.23 -12.47
N TRP A 315 10.17 -14.19 -11.99
CA TRP A 315 8.75 -14.33 -12.30
C TRP A 315 7.95 -14.49 -11.02
N LEU A 316 6.87 -13.72 -10.88
CA LEU A 316 6.04 -13.78 -9.68
C LEU A 316 4.64 -14.24 -10.05
N LYS A 317 4.20 -15.36 -9.47
CA LYS A 317 2.84 -15.88 -9.69
C LYS A 317 1.83 -15.17 -8.77
N GLY A 318 0.70 -14.79 -9.34
CA GLY A 318 -0.50 -14.34 -8.64
C GLY A 318 -1.64 -15.34 -8.83
N PHE A 319 -2.56 -15.36 -7.86
CA PHE A 319 -3.66 -16.32 -7.82
C PHE A 319 -4.96 -15.64 -7.37
N VAL A 320 -6.08 -16.05 -7.95
CA VAL A 320 -7.43 -15.72 -7.49
C VAL A 320 -8.25 -17.00 -7.46
N SER A 321 -8.66 -17.41 -6.27
CA SER A 321 -9.47 -18.60 -6.02
C SER A 321 -10.87 -18.45 -6.61
N SER A 322 -11.47 -19.52 -7.12
CA SER A 322 -12.90 -19.53 -7.50
C SER A 322 -13.84 -19.31 -6.30
N ARG A 323 -13.33 -19.52 -5.08
CA ARG A 323 -14.05 -19.20 -3.82
C ARG A 323 -13.90 -17.74 -3.39
N ALA A 324 -13.15 -16.92 -4.13
CA ALA A 324 -12.96 -15.50 -3.88
C ALA A 324 -14.17 -14.70 -4.38
N THR A 325 -15.35 -14.96 -3.82
CA THR A 325 -16.60 -14.31 -4.21
C THR A 325 -17.46 -14.05 -2.98
N ILE A 326 -18.03 -12.86 -2.90
CA ILE A 326 -18.98 -12.50 -1.83
C ILE A 326 -20.39 -12.91 -2.24
N THR A 327 -20.72 -12.76 -3.52
CA THR A 327 -22.08 -12.95 -4.05
C THR A 327 -22.36 -14.33 -4.61
N GLU A 328 -21.33 -15.12 -4.87
CA GLU A 328 -21.40 -16.45 -5.50
C GLU A 328 -22.02 -16.44 -6.90
N ASN A 329 -21.98 -15.29 -7.58
CA ASN A 329 -22.62 -15.08 -8.89
C ASN A 329 -21.77 -15.47 -10.12
N GLY A 330 -20.57 -16.02 -9.91
CA GLY A 330 -19.65 -16.40 -11.00
C GLY A 330 -18.91 -15.24 -11.67
N TRP A 331 -18.74 -14.10 -10.99
CA TRP A 331 -18.04 -12.92 -11.55
C TRP A 331 -16.63 -13.23 -12.09
N LEU A 332 -15.91 -14.17 -11.45
CA LEU A 332 -14.53 -14.48 -11.81
C LEU A 332 -14.46 -15.11 -13.20
N GLU A 333 -15.29 -16.13 -13.42
CA GLU A 333 -15.44 -16.84 -14.69
C GLU A 333 -16.04 -15.93 -15.76
N ALA A 334 -17.10 -15.20 -15.43
CA ALA A 334 -17.77 -14.30 -16.37
C ALA A 334 -16.80 -13.23 -16.91
N GLY A 335 -16.02 -12.60 -16.04
CA GLY A 335 -15.04 -11.61 -16.49
C GLY A 335 -13.82 -12.23 -17.17
N LEU A 336 -13.43 -13.47 -16.84
CA LEU A 336 -12.39 -14.18 -17.59
C LEU A 336 -12.83 -14.45 -19.04
N VAL A 337 -14.09 -14.84 -19.25
CA VAL A 337 -14.68 -15.01 -20.58
C VAL A 337 -14.61 -13.68 -21.37
N ILE A 338 -14.97 -12.56 -20.74
CA ILE A 338 -14.84 -11.23 -21.38
C ILE A 338 -13.37 -10.93 -21.73
N TRP A 339 -12.45 -11.19 -20.80
CA TRP A 339 -11.05 -10.82 -20.93
C TRP A 339 -10.29 -11.62 -22.00
N LEU A 340 -10.71 -12.87 -22.22
CA LEU A 340 -10.20 -13.76 -23.27
C LEU A 340 -11.07 -13.77 -24.54
N GLY A 341 -12.15 -12.99 -24.55
CA GLY A 341 -13.09 -12.88 -25.66
C GLY A 341 -12.71 -11.82 -26.68
N GLU A 342 -13.56 -11.70 -27.70
CA GLU A 342 -13.43 -10.67 -28.73
C GLU A 342 -13.44 -9.27 -28.11
N GLY A 343 -12.65 -8.36 -28.70
CA GLY A 343 -12.48 -7.00 -28.19
C GLY A 343 -11.47 -6.87 -27.05
N PHE A 344 -11.03 -7.97 -26.40
CA PHE A 344 -9.97 -7.98 -25.37
C PHE A 344 -8.82 -8.95 -25.67
N ALA A 345 -9.05 -9.99 -26.46
CA ALA A 345 -8.07 -11.01 -26.81
C ALA A 345 -7.11 -10.55 -27.92
N PHE A 346 -6.09 -9.78 -27.54
CA PHE A 346 -4.97 -9.43 -28.43
C PHE A 346 -3.66 -9.43 -27.65
N GLU A 347 -2.56 -9.58 -28.39
CA GLU A 347 -1.22 -9.62 -27.82
C GLU A 347 -0.82 -8.27 -27.19
N ARG A 348 -0.44 -8.31 -25.91
CA ARG A 348 0.01 -7.14 -25.14
C ARG A 348 0.88 -7.54 -23.96
N ASP A 349 1.68 -6.58 -23.49
CA ASP A 349 2.58 -6.66 -22.34
C ASP A 349 2.07 -5.91 -21.11
N TYR A 350 0.81 -5.44 -21.14
CA TYR A 350 0.12 -4.79 -20.03
C TYR A 350 -1.27 -5.40 -19.84
N PHE A 351 -1.80 -5.33 -18.62
CA PHE A 351 -3.06 -6.00 -18.31
C PHE A 351 -4.27 -5.21 -18.79
N LEU A 352 -4.36 -3.93 -18.41
CA LEU A 352 -5.50 -3.06 -18.66
C LEU A 352 -5.31 -2.21 -19.93
N PRO A 353 -6.06 -2.50 -21.00
CA PRO A 353 -6.13 -1.65 -22.19
C PRO A 353 -7.08 -0.46 -22.04
N GLU A 354 -6.94 0.52 -22.92
CA GLU A 354 -7.85 1.66 -23.08
C GLU A 354 -9.12 1.24 -23.86
N PRO A 355 -10.30 1.81 -23.54
CA PRO A 355 -11.54 1.47 -24.25
C PRO A 355 -11.53 1.92 -25.72
N ASN A 356 -12.35 1.28 -26.54
CA ASN A 356 -12.78 1.86 -27.81
C ASN A 356 -13.82 2.98 -27.59
N GLU A 357 -14.21 3.68 -28.66
CA GLU A 357 -15.08 4.88 -28.55
C GLU A 357 -16.48 4.56 -28.01
N ASP A 358 -16.99 3.38 -28.29
CA ASP A 358 -18.33 2.89 -27.96
C ASP A 358 -18.36 1.97 -26.74
N PHE A 359 -17.22 1.72 -26.09
CA PHE A 359 -17.06 0.84 -24.93
C PHE A 359 -17.46 -0.63 -25.18
N SER A 360 -17.58 -1.06 -26.44
CA SER A 360 -17.83 -2.45 -26.83
C SER A 360 -16.59 -3.33 -26.71
N GLY A 361 -15.40 -2.74 -26.51
CA GLY A 361 -14.14 -3.46 -26.40
C GLY A 361 -13.01 -2.51 -26.01
N CYS A 362 -11.80 -2.81 -26.44
CA CYS A 362 -10.64 -1.97 -26.15
C CYS A 362 -9.69 -1.81 -27.35
N ARG A 363 -8.79 -0.83 -27.24
CA ARG A 363 -7.73 -0.55 -28.22
C ARG A 363 -6.40 -1.04 -27.66
N SER A 364 -5.46 -1.34 -28.56
CA SER A 364 -4.09 -1.74 -28.18
C SER A 364 -3.24 -0.56 -27.68
N LYS A 365 -3.69 0.02 -26.56
CA LYS A 365 -3.00 1.08 -25.82
C LYS A 365 -3.15 0.83 -24.32
N PRO A 366 -2.06 0.90 -23.54
CA PRO A 366 -2.15 0.76 -22.09
C PRO A 366 -2.92 1.92 -21.46
N SER A 367 -3.73 1.60 -20.46
CA SER A 367 -4.43 2.60 -19.66
C SER A 367 -3.46 3.31 -18.72
N ASP A 368 -3.40 4.64 -18.79
CA ASP A 368 -2.59 5.42 -17.86
C ASP A 368 -3.31 5.65 -16.52
N TRP A 369 -2.57 6.16 -15.53
CA TRP A 369 -3.13 6.38 -14.19
C TRP A 369 -4.29 7.38 -14.17
N SER A 370 -4.17 8.50 -14.90
CA SER A 370 -5.22 9.52 -14.96
C SER A 370 -6.50 8.97 -15.56
N ALA A 371 -6.38 8.21 -16.64
CA ALA A 371 -7.48 7.60 -17.36
C ALA A 371 -8.12 6.48 -16.54
N THR A 372 -7.31 5.65 -15.88
CA THR A 372 -7.79 4.61 -14.94
C THR A 372 -8.56 5.22 -13.76
N SER A 373 -8.01 6.28 -13.14
CA SER A 373 -8.68 6.99 -12.05
C SER A 373 -9.99 7.63 -12.51
N ALA A 374 -10.03 8.26 -13.68
CA ALA A 374 -11.26 8.84 -14.22
C ALA A 374 -12.34 7.77 -14.50
N ARG A 375 -11.94 6.62 -15.07
CA ARG A 375 -12.85 5.49 -15.32
C ARG A 375 -13.35 4.83 -14.05
N SER A 376 -12.52 4.79 -13.00
CA SER A 376 -12.95 4.30 -11.68
C SER A 376 -14.10 5.14 -11.15
N ARG A 377 -14.01 6.46 -11.29
CA ARG A 377 -15.08 7.38 -10.90
C ARG A 377 -16.34 7.20 -11.76
N ALA A 378 -16.19 7.04 -13.07
CA ALA A 378 -17.31 6.77 -13.96
C ALA A 378 -18.01 5.45 -13.59
N LEU A 379 -17.24 4.37 -13.37
CA LEU A 379 -17.76 3.09 -12.90
C LEU A 379 -18.49 3.24 -11.57
N PHE A 380 -17.89 3.87 -10.57
CA PHE A 380 -18.47 4.01 -9.23
C PHE A 380 -19.75 4.84 -9.22
N ARG A 381 -19.84 5.85 -10.08
CA ARG A 381 -21.06 6.66 -10.23
C ARG A 381 -22.26 5.82 -10.68
N ASP A 382 -22.00 4.78 -11.48
CA ASP A 382 -23.06 3.97 -12.09
C ASP A 382 -23.39 2.69 -11.28
N LEU A 383 -22.64 2.43 -10.20
CA LEU A 383 -22.93 1.36 -9.25
C LEU A 383 -24.25 1.65 -8.53
N GLN A 384 -25.08 0.63 -8.43
CA GLN A 384 -26.37 0.67 -7.73
C GLN A 384 -26.22 0.11 -6.32
N GLN A 385 -27.08 0.57 -5.41
CA GLN A 385 -27.11 0.05 -4.05
C GLN A 385 -27.41 -1.45 -4.08
N VAL A 386 -26.74 -2.20 -3.20
CA VAL A 386 -26.87 -3.65 -3.07
C VAL A 386 -27.73 -3.99 -1.86
N MET A 387 -28.57 -5.01 -1.99
CA MET A 387 -29.45 -5.51 -0.94
C MET A 387 -29.30 -7.02 -0.83
N TYR A 388 -29.36 -7.53 0.39
CA TYR A 388 -29.40 -8.96 0.67
C TYR A 388 -30.78 -9.35 1.20
N ASP A 389 -31.46 -10.24 0.49
CA ASP A 389 -32.81 -10.71 0.86
C ASP A 389 -32.83 -11.97 1.72
N GLY A 390 -31.66 -12.39 2.21
CA GLY A 390 -31.49 -13.63 2.98
C GLY A 390 -31.11 -14.85 2.14
N ALA A 391 -31.30 -14.81 0.82
CA ALA A 391 -30.95 -15.89 -0.09
C ALA A 391 -30.05 -15.44 -1.25
N SER A 392 -30.23 -14.21 -1.74
CA SER A 392 -29.58 -13.69 -2.93
C SER A 392 -29.28 -12.20 -2.83
N TRP A 393 -28.29 -11.76 -3.61
CA TRP A 393 -27.95 -10.36 -3.76
C TRP A 393 -28.79 -9.72 -4.87
N LYS A 394 -29.40 -8.58 -4.56
CA LYS A 394 -30.21 -7.80 -5.49
C LYS A 394 -29.68 -6.38 -5.63
N LEU A 395 -29.78 -5.83 -6.84
CA LEU A 395 -29.48 -4.42 -7.12
C LEU A 395 -30.76 -3.60 -6.95
N ASN A 396 -30.68 -2.56 -6.14
CA ASN A 396 -31.69 -1.52 -6.10
C ASN A 396 -31.44 -0.55 -7.27
N ASN A 397 -32.10 -0.77 -8.40
CA ASN A 397 -31.89 0.05 -9.61
C ASN A 397 -32.38 1.51 -9.46
N ASP A 398 -33.10 1.82 -8.38
CA ASP A 398 -33.65 3.14 -8.12
C ASP A 398 -32.75 3.98 -7.21
N ALA A 399 -31.67 3.40 -6.67
CA ALA A 399 -30.76 4.08 -5.74
C ALA A 399 -29.29 3.87 -6.13
N PRO A 400 -28.54 4.95 -6.46
CA PRO A 400 -27.09 4.84 -6.68
C PRO A 400 -26.38 4.49 -5.37
N LEU A 401 -25.34 3.66 -5.46
CA LEU A 401 -24.50 3.33 -4.30
C LEU A 401 -23.73 4.58 -3.81
N VAL A 402 -23.15 5.34 -4.75
CA VAL A 402 -22.46 6.59 -4.44
C VAL A 402 -23.43 7.76 -4.53
N LYS A 403 -24.01 8.14 -3.39
CA LYS A 403 -25.05 9.19 -3.32
C LYS A 403 -24.54 10.62 -3.56
N HIS A 404 -23.26 10.89 -3.29
CA HIS A 404 -22.69 12.23 -3.41
C HIS A 404 -21.43 12.25 -4.29
N HIS A 405 -21.36 13.18 -5.24
CA HIS A 405 -20.29 13.25 -6.25
C HIS A 405 -18.88 13.42 -5.64
N GLN A 406 -18.75 14.07 -4.47
CA GLN A 406 -17.44 14.19 -3.79
C GLN A 406 -16.91 12.83 -3.31
N ALA A 407 -17.77 11.86 -2.98
CA ALA A 407 -17.35 10.53 -2.54
C ALA A 407 -16.61 9.77 -3.65
N LEU A 408 -16.87 10.07 -4.93
CA LEU A 408 -16.13 9.50 -6.07
C LEU A 408 -14.63 9.82 -6.02
N LEU A 409 -14.24 10.89 -5.32
CA LEU A 409 -12.85 11.34 -5.19
C LEU A 409 -12.14 10.74 -3.96
N PHE A 410 -12.86 9.99 -3.13
CA PHE A 410 -12.34 9.44 -1.88
C PHE A 410 -11.33 8.32 -2.12
N TRP A 411 -11.67 7.38 -3.00
CA TRP A 411 -10.79 6.26 -3.33
C TRP A 411 -9.72 6.61 -4.36
N THR A 412 -8.61 5.89 -4.27
CA THR A 412 -7.50 5.97 -5.22
C THR A 412 -7.26 4.60 -5.85
N ASP A 413 -6.47 4.52 -6.91
CA ASP A 413 -6.06 3.22 -7.49
C ASP A 413 -5.12 2.40 -6.58
N HIS A 414 -4.85 2.86 -5.35
CA HIS A 414 -4.18 2.07 -4.31
C HIS A 414 -5.14 1.51 -3.26
N SER A 415 -6.42 1.90 -3.31
CA SER A 415 -7.47 1.48 -2.39
C SER A 415 -7.85 0.01 -2.53
N GLU A 416 -7.57 -0.63 -3.66
CA GLU A 416 -7.83 -2.06 -3.85
C GLU A 416 -6.88 -2.94 -3.04
N ARG A 417 -5.62 -2.48 -2.90
CA ARG A 417 -4.52 -3.32 -2.44
C ARG A 417 -4.61 -3.69 -0.95
N ASN A 418 -5.19 -2.81 -0.13
CA ASN A 418 -5.25 -3.00 1.32
C ASN A 418 -6.50 -3.78 1.77
N VAL A 419 -7.56 -3.85 0.96
CA VAL A 419 -8.84 -4.49 1.30
C VAL A 419 -8.65 -5.90 1.87
N LEU A 420 -8.09 -6.81 1.07
CA LEU A 420 -7.99 -8.22 1.45
C LEU A 420 -7.10 -8.42 2.68
N ALA A 421 -5.98 -7.69 2.76
CA ALA A 421 -5.06 -7.78 3.89
C ALA A 421 -5.67 -7.24 5.19
N SER A 422 -6.48 -6.18 5.12
CA SER A 422 -7.19 -5.59 6.26
C SER A 422 -8.28 -6.53 6.77
N ILE A 423 -9.14 -7.05 5.88
CA ILE A 423 -10.22 -7.98 6.28
C ILE A 423 -9.62 -9.27 6.83
N ALA A 424 -8.56 -9.80 6.18
CA ALA A 424 -7.87 -10.97 6.70
C ALA A 424 -7.26 -10.74 8.09
N ALA A 425 -6.76 -9.53 8.36
CA ALA A 425 -6.26 -9.16 9.68
C ALA A 425 -7.37 -9.17 10.72
N PHE A 426 -8.52 -8.60 10.38
CA PHE A 426 -9.70 -8.53 11.24
C PHE A 426 -10.23 -9.92 11.59
N LEU A 427 -10.26 -10.83 10.61
CA LEU A 427 -10.63 -12.23 10.80
C LEU A 427 -9.54 -13.08 11.49
N ASN A 428 -8.54 -12.44 12.12
CA ASN A 428 -7.45 -13.07 12.85
C ASN A 428 -6.63 -14.11 12.05
N LEU A 429 -6.53 -13.94 10.72
CA LEU A 429 -5.71 -14.83 9.90
C LEU A 429 -4.21 -14.61 10.20
N PRO A 430 -3.40 -15.69 10.27
CA PRO A 430 -1.98 -15.59 10.60
C PRO A 430 -1.25 -14.62 9.67
N LYS A 431 -0.35 -13.80 10.24
CA LYS A 431 0.46 -12.85 9.44
C LYS A 431 1.27 -13.58 8.37
N ALA A 432 1.84 -14.75 8.69
CA ALA A 432 2.59 -15.57 7.75
C ALA A 432 1.78 -15.95 6.51
N ASP A 433 0.49 -16.29 6.68
CA ASP A 433 -0.42 -16.59 5.56
C ASP A 433 -0.78 -15.31 4.78
N ARG A 434 -1.03 -14.20 5.50
CA ARG A 434 -1.33 -12.89 4.89
C ARG A 434 -0.18 -12.31 4.08
N ASP A 435 1.07 -12.56 4.46
CA ASP A 435 2.24 -12.03 3.75
C ASP A 435 2.40 -12.62 2.33
N TYR A 436 1.73 -13.76 2.03
CA TYR A 436 1.58 -14.26 0.66
C TYR A 436 0.68 -13.37 -0.21
N LEU A 437 -0.27 -12.63 0.39
CA LEU A 437 -1.16 -11.73 -0.34
C LEU A 437 -0.38 -10.53 -0.88
N GLY A 438 -0.42 -10.33 -2.20
CA GLY A 438 0.33 -9.26 -2.87
C GLY A 438 1.85 -9.30 -2.64
N ARG A 439 2.36 -10.41 -2.07
CA ARG A 439 3.75 -10.77 -1.72
C ARG A 439 4.61 -9.59 -1.28
N TRP A 440 4.31 -9.07 -0.09
CA TRP A 440 4.87 -7.80 0.41
C TRP A 440 6.39 -7.88 0.65
N SER A 441 6.92 -9.08 0.83
CA SER A 441 8.33 -9.40 0.94
C SER A 441 8.59 -10.78 0.35
N ALA A 442 8.50 -10.90 -0.98
CA ALA A 442 8.94 -12.11 -1.66
C ALA A 442 10.45 -12.32 -1.42
N ASP A 443 10.80 -13.25 -0.54
CA ASP A 443 12.16 -13.74 -0.43
C ASP A 443 12.43 -14.74 -1.58
N GLY A 444 13.69 -14.94 -1.97
CA GLY A 444 14.02 -15.89 -3.03
C GLY A 444 13.69 -17.34 -2.67
N SER A 445 13.46 -17.66 -1.39
CA SER A 445 12.91 -18.96 -0.97
C SER A 445 11.45 -19.14 -1.38
N ASP A 446 10.67 -18.06 -1.49
CA ASP A 446 9.24 -18.10 -1.82
C ASP A 446 8.99 -18.48 -3.30
N GLU A 447 10.03 -18.40 -4.13
CA GLU A 447 10.01 -18.89 -5.52
C GLU A 447 9.93 -20.42 -5.57
N TYR A 448 10.46 -21.12 -4.55
CA TYR A 448 10.43 -22.59 -4.46
C TYR A 448 9.20 -23.14 -3.74
N LEU A 449 8.41 -22.30 -3.07
CA LEU A 449 7.21 -22.73 -2.35
C LEU A 449 6.06 -23.04 -3.32
N ARG A 450 6.01 -24.32 -3.72
CA ARG A 450 4.96 -24.92 -4.55
C ARG A 450 3.56 -24.82 -3.93
N THR A 451 3.49 -24.63 -2.61
CA THR A 451 2.25 -24.51 -1.82
C THR A 451 1.69 -23.08 -1.77
N SER A 452 2.37 -22.09 -2.35
CA SER A 452 1.96 -20.68 -2.29
C SER A 452 0.55 -20.45 -2.85
N ARG A 453 0.13 -21.21 -3.87
CA ARG A 453 -1.25 -21.19 -4.39
C ARG A 453 -2.27 -21.61 -3.34
N GLN A 454 -2.04 -22.73 -2.65
CA GLN A 454 -2.94 -23.28 -1.63
C GLN A 454 -3.12 -22.29 -0.47
N VAL A 455 -2.04 -21.64 -0.03
CA VAL A 455 -2.10 -20.62 1.03
C VAL A 455 -2.94 -19.43 0.59
N VAL A 456 -2.69 -18.88 -0.61
CA VAL A 456 -3.49 -17.75 -1.13
C VAL A 456 -4.96 -18.12 -1.31
N HIS A 457 -5.25 -19.29 -1.88
CA HIS A 457 -6.63 -19.76 -2.06
C HIS A 457 -7.35 -19.98 -0.73
N LYS A 458 -6.65 -20.51 0.28
CA LYS A 458 -7.18 -20.68 1.65
C LYS A 458 -7.55 -19.33 2.24
N VAL A 459 -6.63 -18.35 2.21
CA VAL A 459 -6.86 -17.01 2.76
C VAL A 459 -8.03 -16.31 2.05
N GLN A 460 -8.05 -16.32 0.72
CA GLN A 460 -9.15 -15.72 -0.05
C GLN A 460 -10.50 -16.37 0.26
N ALA A 461 -10.55 -17.70 0.37
CA ALA A 461 -11.78 -18.41 0.71
C ALA A 461 -12.26 -18.13 2.13
N GLN A 462 -11.34 -18.07 3.11
CA GLN A 462 -11.67 -17.74 4.50
C GLN A 462 -12.17 -16.30 4.63
N VAL A 463 -11.58 -15.35 3.90
CA VAL A 463 -12.08 -13.96 3.88
C VAL A 463 -13.46 -13.89 3.24
N ALA A 464 -13.65 -14.51 2.08
CA ALA A 464 -14.95 -14.53 1.41
C ALA A 464 -16.04 -15.16 2.29
N GLN A 465 -15.73 -16.28 2.96
CA GLN A 465 -16.65 -16.93 3.89
C GLN A 465 -16.94 -16.03 5.10
N GLY A 466 -15.93 -15.44 5.73
CA GLY A 466 -16.14 -14.54 6.87
C GLY A 466 -17.00 -13.32 6.51
N ILE A 467 -16.85 -12.79 5.29
CA ILE A 467 -17.75 -11.73 4.77
C ILE A 467 -19.18 -12.27 4.64
N ARG A 468 -19.40 -13.44 4.03
CA ARG A 468 -20.75 -14.00 3.91
C ARG A 468 -21.39 -14.30 5.27
N ASP A 469 -20.62 -14.84 6.21
CA ASP A 469 -21.07 -15.15 7.56
C ASP A 469 -21.52 -13.89 8.33
N SER A 470 -20.93 -12.72 8.04
CA SER A 470 -21.39 -11.44 8.64
C SER A 470 -22.80 -11.03 8.25
N PHE A 471 -23.32 -11.52 7.13
CA PHE A 471 -24.68 -11.20 6.68
C PHE A 471 -25.74 -12.18 7.20
N VAL A 472 -25.33 -13.25 7.91
CA VAL A 472 -26.23 -14.24 8.53
C VAL A 472 -26.71 -13.76 9.90
N ALA A 473 -27.89 -14.19 10.35
CA ALA A 473 -28.39 -13.86 11.69
C ALA A 473 -27.40 -14.27 12.79
N GLY A 474 -27.02 -13.31 13.63
CA GLY A 474 -26.02 -13.51 14.70
C GLY A 474 -24.56 -13.39 14.23
N GLY A 475 -24.31 -13.07 12.97
CA GLY A 475 -22.98 -12.75 12.45
C GLY A 475 -22.44 -11.42 13.00
N VAL A 476 -21.11 -11.28 13.04
CA VAL A 476 -20.45 -10.01 13.36
C VAL A 476 -20.62 -9.06 12.18
N ASP A 477 -21.19 -7.88 12.38
CA ASP A 477 -21.27 -6.86 11.34
C ASP A 477 -19.85 -6.35 11.00
N LEU A 478 -19.29 -6.92 9.95
CA LEU A 478 -17.96 -6.59 9.44
C LEU A 478 -17.88 -5.15 8.97
N GLU A 479 -18.96 -4.60 8.40
CA GLU A 479 -18.97 -3.24 7.88
C GLU A 479 -18.92 -2.23 9.04
N ASP A 480 -19.68 -2.49 10.10
CA ASP A 480 -19.66 -1.69 11.33
C ASP A 480 -18.29 -1.73 12.02
N CYS A 481 -17.64 -2.90 12.03
CA CYS A 481 -16.34 -3.09 12.66
C CYS A 481 -15.18 -2.46 11.88
N LEU A 482 -15.25 -2.45 10.55
CA LEU A 482 -14.26 -1.81 9.69
C LEU A 482 -14.42 -0.28 9.66
N GLY A 483 -15.61 0.21 10.01
CA GLY A 483 -15.94 1.63 10.12
C GLY A 483 -16.05 2.34 8.78
N ASP A 484 -16.23 3.66 8.82
CA ASP A 484 -16.47 4.50 7.63
C ASP A 484 -15.19 4.78 6.80
N ASN A 485 -14.04 4.23 7.21
CA ASN A 485 -12.73 4.46 6.61
C ASN A 485 -12.31 5.95 6.51
N GLY A 486 -12.97 6.86 7.24
CA GLY A 486 -12.80 8.30 7.17
C GLY A 486 -13.56 8.97 6.02
N LEU A 487 -14.58 8.31 5.44
CA LEU A 487 -15.39 8.90 4.36
C LEU A 487 -16.17 10.13 4.86
N ALA A 488 -16.77 10.08 6.06
CA ALA A 488 -17.53 11.22 6.58
C ALA A 488 -16.63 12.45 6.79
N GLU A 489 -15.48 12.24 7.44
CA GLU A 489 -14.46 13.28 7.64
C GLU A 489 -13.95 13.86 6.31
N TYR A 490 -13.75 13.00 5.32
CA TYR A 490 -13.35 13.42 3.98
C TYR A 490 -14.41 14.31 3.33
N LEU A 491 -15.68 13.91 3.36
CA LEU A 491 -16.79 14.67 2.77
C LEU A 491 -16.95 16.03 3.47
N GLN A 492 -16.89 16.06 4.80
CA GLN A 492 -16.94 17.30 5.57
C GLN A 492 -15.76 18.23 5.23
N SER A 493 -14.56 17.69 5.03
CA SER A 493 -13.40 18.47 4.57
C SER A 493 -13.56 19.06 3.16
N LYS A 494 -14.55 18.60 2.39
CA LYS A 494 -14.94 19.13 1.08
C LYS A 494 -16.17 20.04 1.13
N GLY A 495 -16.63 20.41 2.33
CA GLY A 495 -17.76 21.31 2.53
C GLY A 495 -19.13 20.63 2.45
N VAL A 496 -19.20 19.30 2.54
CA VAL A 496 -20.47 18.57 2.66
C VAL A 496 -20.97 18.66 4.10
N SER A 497 -22.27 18.88 4.30
CA SER A 497 -22.85 18.92 5.65
C SER A 497 -22.70 17.58 6.36
N GLY A 498 -22.62 17.61 7.70
CA GLY A 498 -22.48 16.40 8.52
C GLY A 498 -23.60 15.40 8.29
N GLU A 499 -24.85 15.87 8.14
CA GLU A 499 -26.02 15.04 7.86
C GLU A 499 -25.90 14.29 6.53
N VAL A 500 -25.56 15.01 5.45
CA VAL A 500 -25.38 14.40 4.11
C VAL A 500 -24.19 13.45 4.09
N ALA A 501 -23.10 13.78 4.81
CA ALA A 501 -21.93 12.92 4.93
C ALA A 501 -22.29 11.59 5.64
N SER A 502 -23.04 11.66 6.74
CA SER A 502 -23.54 10.47 7.45
C SER A 502 -24.50 9.65 6.59
N GLU A 503 -25.41 10.28 5.87
CA GLU A 503 -26.34 9.59 4.96
C GLU A 503 -25.61 8.89 3.80
N CYS A 504 -24.51 9.47 3.32
CA CYS A 504 -23.65 8.84 2.32
C CYS A 504 -22.97 7.59 2.87
N VAL A 505 -22.39 7.66 4.07
CA VAL A 505 -21.77 6.50 4.74
C VAL A 505 -22.81 5.40 4.96
N GLU A 506 -23.99 5.78 5.44
CA GLU A 506 -25.10 4.84 5.66
C GLU A 506 -25.58 4.19 4.37
N GLY A 507 -25.47 4.88 3.23
CA GLY A 507 -25.75 4.31 1.91
C GLY A 507 -24.81 3.16 1.52
N PHE A 508 -23.59 3.12 2.06
CA PHE A 508 -22.63 2.02 1.85
C PHE A 508 -22.83 0.86 2.83
N ARG A 509 -23.55 1.06 3.94
CA ARG A 509 -23.90 -0.05 4.83
C ARG A 509 -24.88 -0.97 4.12
N VAL A 510 -24.56 -2.25 4.09
CA VAL A 510 -25.41 -3.25 3.46
C VAL A 510 -26.61 -3.49 4.37
N LYS A 511 -27.79 -3.03 3.94
CA LYS A 511 -29.03 -3.29 4.68
C LYS A 511 -29.44 -4.74 4.49
N ARG A 512 -29.65 -5.44 5.61
CA ARG A 512 -30.39 -6.70 5.61
C ARG A 512 -31.87 -6.37 5.41
N LEU A 513 -32.52 -6.94 4.39
CA LEU A 513 -33.98 -6.98 4.44
C LEU A 513 -34.36 -7.94 5.56
N GLU A 514 -34.96 -7.40 6.63
CA GLU A 514 -35.74 -8.26 7.51
C GLU A 514 -36.81 -8.93 6.65
N ALA A 515 -36.93 -10.25 6.76
CA ALA A 515 -37.99 -10.97 6.08
C ALA A 515 -39.29 -10.28 6.43
N SER A 516 -40.04 -9.79 5.43
CA SER A 516 -41.32 -9.14 5.71
C SER A 516 -42.15 -10.14 6.49
N SER A 517 -42.45 -9.79 7.74
CA SER A 517 -43.49 -10.45 8.51
C SER A 517 -44.78 -10.27 7.71
N THR A 518 -45.07 -11.25 6.85
CA THR A 518 -46.45 -11.52 6.49
C THR A 518 -47.06 -12.03 7.79
N ASP A 519 -47.72 -11.10 8.45
CA ASP A 519 -48.52 -11.33 9.65
C ASP A 519 -49.76 -12.14 9.24
N ASP A 520 -49.55 -13.42 8.92
CA ASP A 520 -50.58 -14.43 8.94
C ASP A 520 -50.47 -15.10 10.30
N GLY A 521 -51.26 -14.59 11.24
CA GLY A 521 -51.23 -14.99 12.64
C GLY A 521 -51.43 -16.49 12.81
N PHE A 522 -50.41 -17.16 13.34
CA PHE A 522 -50.55 -18.41 14.08
C PHE A 522 -49.39 -18.59 15.07
N GLY A 523 -49.72 -18.55 16.35
CA GLY A 523 -49.09 -19.34 17.42
C GLY A 523 -47.63 -19.04 17.78
N ALA A 524 -47.45 -18.36 18.91
CA ALA A 524 -46.19 -18.34 19.64
C ALA A 524 -45.66 -19.76 19.87
N VAL A 525 -44.41 -20.02 19.44
CA VAL A 525 -43.64 -21.19 19.88
C VAL A 525 -42.25 -20.75 20.31
N GLN A 526 -42.08 -20.79 21.63
CA GLN A 526 -40.88 -20.97 22.44
C GLN A 526 -39.51 -20.88 21.74
N GLN A 527 -38.69 -19.93 22.18
CA GLN A 527 -37.23 -20.00 22.08
C GLN A 527 -36.73 -21.33 22.66
N LEU A 528 -36.17 -22.18 21.81
CA LEU A 528 -35.38 -23.35 22.21
C LEU A 528 -33.91 -23.07 21.88
N ALA A 529 -33.10 -23.00 22.94
CA ALA A 529 -31.66 -22.95 22.89
C ALA A 529 -31.12 -24.15 22.09
N LEU A 530 -30.29 -23.89 21.08
CA LEU A 530 -29.60 -24.94 20.33
C LEU A 530 -28.26 -25.25 21.00
N ALA A 531 -28.21 -26.47 21.53
CA ALA A 531 -27.06 -27.15 22.08
C ALA A 531 -25.89 -27.25 21.10
N GLU A 532 -24.68 -27.24 21.66
CA GLU A 532 -23.42 -27.53 21.00
C GLU A 532 -23.50 -28.87 20.24
N ARG A 533 -23.19 -28.83 18.94
CA ARG A 533 -23.15 -30.02 18.09
C ARG A 533 -21.70 -30.47 17.95
N GLU A 534 -21.32 -31.47 18.74
CA GLU A 534 -20.06 -32.20 18.57
C GLU A 534 -20.01 -32.85 17.18
N ARG A 535 -18.82 -32.81 16.56
CA ARG A 535 -18.53 -33.50 15.30
C ARG A 535 -18.32 -35.00 15.57
N PRO A 536 -18.87 -35.91 14.75
CA PRO A 536 -18.61 -37.33 14.91
C PRO A 536 -17.17 -37.67 14.51
N LYS A 537 -16.50 -38.46 15.35
CA LYS A 537 -15.21 -39.10 15.07
C LYS A 537 -15.46 -40.21 14.04
N MET A 538 -14.65 -40.24 12.98
CA MET A 538 -14.54 -41.41 12.11
C MET A 538 -13.42 -42.30 12.65
N ASP A 539 -13.78 -43.57 12.80
CA ASP A 539 -12.93 -44.65 13.27
C ASP A 539 -11.82 -44.98 12.26
N ALA A 540 -10.61 -45.14 12.78
CA ALA A 540 -9.52 -45.81 12.11
C ALA A 540 -8.69 -46.54 13.16
N GLU A 541 -9.17 -47.72 13.56
CA GLU A 541 -8.34 -48.72 14.24
C GLU A 541 -7.59 -49.56 13.20
N THR A 542 -6.46 -50.09 13.69
CA THR A 542 -5.60 -51.13 13.13
C THR A 542 -4.55 -50.70 12.09
N GLN A 543 -3.39 -50.23 12.59
CA GLN A 543 -2.22 -51.11 12.53
C GLN A 543 -1.23 -50.82 13.68
N GLU A 544 -1.02 -51.87 14.46
CA GLU A 544 -0.13 -52.01 15.60
C GLU A 544 1.35 -52.08 15.23
N GLN A 545 2.16 -51.62 16.19
CA GLN A 545 3.36 -52.26 16.76
C GLN A 545 4.78 -51.74 16.46
N ALA A 546 5.53 -51.75 17.57
CA ALA A 546 6.92 -51.42 17.88
C ALA A 546 7.19 -49.91 18.15
N ASP A 547 7.60 -49.48 19.34
CA ASP A 547 7.99 -50.21 20.55
C ASP A 547 7.97 -49.27 21.76
N ALA A 548 7.71 -49.84 22.93
CA ALA A 548 7.48 -49.17 24.19
C ALA A 548 8.76 -49.06 25.03
N THR A 549 8.84 -48.02 25.87
CA THR A 549 9.40 -47.98 27.25
C THR A 549 9.45 -46.50 27.67
N ASP A 550 9.13 -46.07 28.88
CA ASP A 550 8.56 -46.66 30.08
C ASP A 550 7.97 -45.48 30.88
N ARG A 551 7.03 -45.82 31.75
CA ARG A 551 6.15 -44.96 32.54
C ARG A 551 6.89 -44.23 33.66
N GLN A 552 6.38 -43.05 34.02
CA GLN A 552 5.84 -42.82 35.37
C GLN A 552 5.01 -41.54 35.40
N SER A 553 3.73 -41.72 35.69
CA SER A 553 2.77 -40.68 36.05
C SER A 553 2.72 -40.58 37.58
N GLU A 554 2.97 -39.38 38.11
CA GLU A 554 2.47 -38.99 39.43
C GLU A 554 1.49 -37.83 39.24
N SER A 555 0.30 -38.02 39.79
CA SER A 555 -0.80 -37.08 39.86
C SER A 555 -0.69 -36.23 41.13
N ALA A 556 -0.72 -34.89 41.02
CA ALA A 556 -1.18 -34.00 42.10
C ALA A 556 -1.51 -32.58 41.61
N ASP A 557 -2.73 -32.16 41.92
CA ASP A 557 -3.32 -30.82 42.14
C ASP A 557 -3.28 -29.64 41.13
N PRO A 558 -4.41 -28.90 41.00
CA PRO A 558 -4.53 -27.73 40.14
C PRO A 558 -4.01 -26.47 40.87
N SER A 559 -2.70 -26.20 40.79
CA SER A 559 -2.18 -24.90 41.22
C SER A 559 -2.38 -23.85 40.13
N ALA A 560 -2.97 -22.71 40.50
CA ALA A 560 -3.25 -21.53 39.68
C ALA A 560 -2.17 -21.24 38.63
N SER A 561 -2.57 -21.17 37.35
CA SER A 561 -1.68 -20.76 36.27
C SER A 561 -1.25 -19.30 36.47
N LEU A 562 -0.06 -19.08 37.02
CA LEU A 562 0.55 -17.76 37.14
C LEU A 562 0.71 -17.15 35.74
N ALA A 563 0.28 -15.90 35.57
CA ALA A 563 0.50 -15.16 34.33
C ALA A 563 2.02 -15.00 34.10
N PRO A 564 2.52 -15.08 32.85
CA PRO A 564 3.94 -14.93 32.59
C PRO A 564 4.40 -13.53 32.99
N LEU A 565 5.56 -13.46 33.65
CA LEU A 565 6.16 -12.21 34.15
C LEU A 565 7.37 -11.78 33.30
N TYR A 566 7.98 -12.74 32.59
CA TYR A 566 9.21 -12.54 31.82
C TYR A 566 9.12 -13.12 30.41
N PHE A 567 10.04 -12.70 29.54
CA PHE A 567 10.25 -13.35 28.25
C PHE A 567 11.72 -13.41 27.85
N LEU A 568 12.10 -14.46 27.13
CA LEU A 568 13.40 -14.61 26.49
C LEU A 568 13.34 -14.12 25.05
N SER A 569 14.35 -13.38 24.61
CA SER A 569 14.57 -13.07 23.19
C SER A 569 15.74 -13.87 22.63
N PHE A 570 15.57 -14.47 21.46
CA PHE A 570 16.62 -15.28 20.83
C PHE A 570 17.22 -14.57 19.60
N THR A 571 18.53 -14.73 19.41
CA THR A 571 19.18 -14.35 18.14
C THR A 571 18.75 -15.29 17.00
N ARG A 572 18.96 -14.89 15.73
CA ARG A 572 18.46 -15.59 14.51
C ARG A 572 18.79 -17.10 14.40
N LYS A 573 19.66 -17.65 15.25
CA LYS A 573 20.00 -19.09 15.30
C LYS A 573 19.80 -19.71 16.70
N ARG A 574 19.04 -19.07 17.60
CA ARG A 574 18.83 -19.43 19.02
C ARG A 574 20.10 -19.72 19.83
N LYS A 575 21.28 -19.24 19.38
CA LYS A 575 22.58 -19.42 20.07
C LYS A 575 22.78 -18.48 21.26
N PHE A 576 21.90 -17.50 21.41
CA PHE A 576 21.97 -16.51 22.48
C PHE A 576 20.55 -16.11 22.86
N ALA A 577 20.23 -16.27 24.13
CA ALA A 577 18.96 -15.95 24.75
C ALA A 577 19.15 -14.80 25.75
N ARG A 578 18.38 -13.73 25.60
CA ARG A 578 18.42 -12.58 26.51
C ARG A 578 17.11 -12.45 27.28
N LEU A 579 17.19 -12.31 28.60
CA LEU A 579 16.03 -12.18 29.48
C LEU A 579 15.48 -10.74 29.50
N HIS A 580 14.15 -10.61 29.53
CA HIS A 580 13.40 -9.36 29.60
C HIS A 580 12.21 -9.47 30.57
N MET A 581 11.84 -8.36 31.23
CA MET A 581 10.57 -8.25 31.95
C MET A 581 9.44 -7.87 30.99
N ILE A 582 8.25 -8.43 31.20
CA ILE A 582 7.07 -8.09 30.39
C ILE A 582 6.57 -6.68 30.74
N SER A 583 6.57 -6.31 32.02
CA SER A 583 6.26 -4.93 32.43
C SER A 583 7.52 -4.06 32.35
N GLY A 584 7.46 -3.01 31.52
CA GLY A 584 8.48 -1.95 31.47
C GLY A 584 9.61 -2.12 30.45
N CYS A 585 9.69 -3.21 29.68
CA CYS A 585 10.64 -3.30 28.57
C CYS A 585 10.10 -2.60 27.31
N ALA A 586 10.90 -1.72 26.70
CA ALA A 586 10.57 -1.13 25.39
C ALA A 586 10.67 -2.15 24.22
N ILE A 587 11.08 -3.39 24.49
CA ILE A 587 11.15 -4.47 23.50
C ILE A 587 9.90 -5.33 23.70
N VAL A 588 9.04 -5.33 22.68
CA VAL A 588 7.78 -6.07 22.70
C VAL A 588 7.93 -7.36 21.87
N PRO A 589 7.67 -8.55 22.45
CA PRO A 589 7.64 -9.82 21.74
C PRO A 589 6.72 -9.77 20.51
N GLY A 590 7.14 -10.33 19.38
CA GLY A 590 6.37 -10.32 18.13
C GLY A 590 6.39 -9.00 17.34
N VAL A 591 6.83 -7.89 17.95
CA VAL A 591 6.98 -6.59 17.28
C VAL A 591 8.44 -6.30 16.93
N ARG A 592 9.33 -6.36 17.93
CA ARG A 592 10.77 -6.06 17.75
C ARG A 592 11.63 -7.31 17.77
N VAL A 593 11.11 -8.43 18.25
CA VAL A 593 11.79 -9.73 18.32
C VAL A 593 10.84 -10.80 17.80
N ALA A 594 11.26 -11.54 16.76
CA ALA A 594 10.45 -12.56 16.11
C ALA A 594 10.53 -13.94 16.79
N SER A 595 11.60 -14.23 17.55
CA SER A 595 11.79 -15.49 18.26
C SER A 595 11.92 -15.21 19.76
N PHE A 596 10.94 -15.68 20.53
CA PHE A 596 10.84 -15.44 21.96
C PHE A 596 10.06 -16.57 22.67
N GLU A 597 10.17 -16.61 24.00
CA GLU A 597 9.50 -17.59 24.87
C GLU A 597 9.11 -16.92 26.19
N TYR A 598 7.93 -17.22 26.72
CA TYR A 598 7.42 -16.63 27.96
C TYR A 598 7.78 -17.48 29.17
N LEU A 599 8.10 -16.83 30.29
CA LEU A 599 8.45 -17.48 31.54
C LEU A 599 7.65 -16.89 32.69
N CYS A 600 7.22 -17.76 33.61
CA CYS A 600 6.49 -17.38 34.82
C CYS A 600 7.45 -17.16 36.01
N THR A 601 8.53 -17.94 36.10
CA THR A 601 9.61 -17.78 37.07
C THR A 601 10.97 -17.68 36.35
N VAL A 602 12.02 -17.26 37.06
CA VAL A 602 13.39 -17.19 36.53
C VAL A 602 14.26 -18.27 37.16
N ASP A 603 13.76 -19.50 37.20
CA ASP A 603 14.50 -20.63 37.73
C ASP A 603 15.42 -21.23 36.64
N GLU A 604 16.64 -21.52 37.06
CA GLU A 604 17.80 -22.07 36.34
C GLU A 604 17.74 -22.16 34.79
N GLN A 605 18.35 -21.13 34.20
CA GLN A 605 18.92 -20.99 32.84
C GLN A 605 18.34 -21.84 31.69
N PRO A 606 17.71 -21.12 30.74
CA PRO A 606 18.33 -21.09 29.42
C PRO A 606 18.46 -19.66 28.90
N TRP A 607 19.18 -18.80 29.63
CA TRP A 607 19.48 -17.44 29.18
C TRP A 607 20.94 -17.08 29.42
N ASN A 608 21.52 -16.35 28.46
CA ASN A 608 22.94 -16.04 28.42
C ASN A 608 23.25 -14.66 28.99
N ASP A 609 22.28 -13.74 28.98
CA ASP A 609 22.41 -12.36 29.43
C ASP A 609 21.04 -11.75 29.72
N TYR A 610 20.97 -10.62 30.42
CA TYR A 610 19.72 -9.93 30.74
C TYR A 610 19.67 -8.53 30.12
N CYS A 611 18.46 -8.01 29.91
CA CYS A 611 18.29 -6.68 29.35
C CYS A 611 18.69 -5.60 30.38
N LYS A 612 19.79 -4.90 30.14
CA LYS A 612 20.26 -3.78 31.00
C LYS A 612 19.25 -2.62 31.14
N LYS A 613 18.25 -2.51 30.25
CA LYS A 613 17.15 -1.54 30.40
C LYS A 613 16.07 -2.01 31.37
N CYS A 614 15.83 -3.32 31.43
CA CYS A 614 14.98 -3.93 32.45
C CYS A 614 15.71 -3.92 33.81
N TRP A 615 17.03 -4.18 33.81
CA TRP A 615 17.85 -4.26 35.01
C TRP A 615 19.06 -3.31 34.95
N PRO A 616 18.85 -1.99 35.11
CA PRO A 616 19.92 -1.00 35.05
C PRO A 616 20.89 -1.07 36.24
N ARG A 617 20.49 -1.68 37.35
CA ARG A 617 21.30 -1.83 38.58
C ARG A 617 21.80 -3.26 38.82
N GLY A 618 21.71 -4.13 37.82
CA GLY A 618 22.01 -5.57 37.98
C GLY A 618 20.73 -6.42 38.10
N PHE A 619 20.88 -7.71 37.80
CA PHE A 619 19.79 -8.69 37.87
C PHE A 619 19.75 -9.32 39.27
N ASP A 620 18.57 -9.29 39.90
CA ASP A 620 18.26 -9.91 41.18
C ASP A 620 16.83 -10.47 41.10
N ALA A 621 16.69 -11.79 41.22
CA ALA A 621 15.45 -12.50 40.90
C ALA A 621 14.29 -12.11 41.84
N ASP A 622 14.57 -12.02 43.14
CA ASP A 622 13.56 -11.75 44.18
C ASP A 622 13.05 -10.30 44.09
N SER A 623 13.96 -9.33 43.96
CA SER A 623 13.60 -7.91 43.76
C SER A 623 12.82 -7.65 42.47
N SER A 624 12.94 -8.55 41.48
CA SER A 624 12.32 -8.38 40.16
C SER A 624 10.86 -8.79 40.15
N ALA A 625 10.49 -9.86 40.87
CA ALA A 625 9.09 -10.27 40.99
C ALA A 625 8.26 -9.19 41.73
N ASP A 626 8.82 -8.63 42.81
CA ASP A 626 8.19 -7.57 43.60
C ASP A 626 7.92 -6.30 42.78
N LYS A 627 8.86 -5.90 41.90
CA LYS A 627 8.68 -4.75 41.00
C LYS A 627 7.55 -4.95 39.99
N ILE A 628 7.36 -6.18 39.50
CA ILE A 628 6.33 -6.49 38.50
C ILE A 628 4.95 -6.51 39.18
N LEU A 629 4.83 -7.11 40.36
CA LEU A 629 3.59 -7.10 41.15
C LEU A 629 3.17 -5.67 41.54
N ALA A 630 4.13 -4.84 41.97
CA ALA A 630 3.89 -3.43 42.29
C ALA A 630 3.43 -2.62 41.07
N GLN A 631 3.99 -2.87 39.87
CA GLN A 631 3.57 -2.21 38.64
C GLN A 631 2.23 -2.72 38.09
N ALA A 632 1.87 -3.98 38.38
CA ALA A 632 0.60 -4.58 38.00
C ALA A 632 -0.54 -4.25 38.97
N GLY A 633 -0.26 -3.55 40.08
CA GLY A 633 -1.27 -3.19 41.09
C GLY A 633 -1.78 -4.39 41.90
N LEU A 634 -1.02 -5.49 41.96
CA LEU A 634 -1.40 -6.71 42.65
C LEU A 634 -0.63 -6.82 43.97
N ASN A 635 -1.35 -6.91 45.10
CA ASN A 635 -0.73 -7.17 46.40
C ASN A 635 -0.42 -8.66 46.57
N LYS A 636 0.72 -8.98 47.19
CA LYS A 636 1.06 -10.36 47.58
C LYS A 636 -0.07 -10.93 48.46
N PRO A 637 -0.53 -12.19 48.24
CA PRO A 637 -1.41 -12.85 49.19
C PRO A 637 -0.72 -12.90 50.55
N LYS A 638 -1.44 -12.49 51.61
CA LYS A 638 -0.96 -12.57 52.99
C LYS A 638 -0.74 -14.03 53.33
N ASP A 639 0.53 -14.42 53.51
CA ASP A 639 0.86 -15.69 54.15
C ASP A 639 0.36 -15.66 55.59
N THR A 640 -0.54 -16.57 55.91
CA THR A 640 -0.99 -16.87 57.26
C THR A 640 0.02 -17.81 57.91
N GLY A 641 0.83 -17.24 58.81
CA GLY A 641 1.40 -17.89 60.00
C GLY A 641 2.49 -18.94 59.79
N GLU A 642 3.67 -18.68 60.36
CA GLU A 642 4.10 -19.36 61.58
C GLU A 642 5.33 -18.65 62.20
N ASP A 643 5.30 -18.59 63.52
CA ASP A 643 6.24 -17.89 64.38
C ASP A 643 7.67 -18.45 64.31
N SER A 644 8.67 -17.58 64.36
CA SER A 644 9.90 -17.84 65.12
C SER A 644 10.66 -16.56 65.43
N SER A 645 10.61 -16.21 66.71
CA SER A 645 11.45 -15.23 67.39
C SER A 645 12.93 -15.61 67.37
N SER A 646 13.82 -14.66 67.02
CA SER A 646 15.14 -14.53 67.66
C SER A 646 15.77 -13.15 67.39
N THR A 647 15.64 -12.28 68.39
CA THR A 647 16.67 -11.37 68.95
C THR A 647 17.96 -11.09 68.16
N GLY A 648 18.28 -9.80 68.01
CA GLY A 648 19.57 -9.30 68.52
C GLY A 648 20.40 -8.39 67.61
N SER A 649 20.58 -7.16 68.13
CA SER A 649 21.80 -6.33 68.12
C SER A 649 21.89 -5.15 67.15
N SER A 650 21.93 -3.98 67.80
CA SER A 650 22.32 -2.66 67.35
C SER A 650 23.83 -2.46 67.44
N SER A 651 24.42 -1.75 66.47
CA SER A 651 25.58 -0.86 66.66
C SER A 651 25.75 -0.03 65.38
N THR A 652 25.34 1.23 65.36
CA THR A 652 26.17 2.44 65.62
C THR A 652 27.39 2.56 64.71
N ASP A 653 27.23 3.42 63.71
CA ASP A 653 28.06 4.59 63.39
C ASP A 653 29.60 4.52 63.46
N GLU A 654 30.17 4.73 62.25
CA GLU A 654 31.21 5.73 61.92
C GLU A 654 32.67 5.54 62.42
N PRO A 655 33.65 6.26 61.83
CA PRO A 655 33.77 6.73 60.44
C PRO A 655 35.19 6.50 59.85
N SER A 656 35.27 6.34 58.52
CA SER A 656 36.26 6.93 57.59
C SER A 656 36.07 6.35 56.20
#